data_AF-A0A925X2S5-F1
#
_entry.id   AF-A0A925X2S5-F1
#
_cell.length_a   1.000
_cell.length_b   1.000
_cell.length_c   1.000
_cell.angle_alpha   90.00
_cell.angle_beta   90.00
_cell.angle_gamma   90.00
#
_symmetry.space_group_name_H-M   'P 1'
#
loop_
_entity.id
_entity.type
_entity.pdbx_description
1 polymer ?
#
loop_
_entity_poly.entity_id
_entity_poly.type
_entity_poly.pdbx_seq_one_letter_code
_entity_poly.pdbx_strand_id
1 'polypeptide(L)'
;MHATDQPVVEHATPRMTRASVNPLARYMRWLHTRWPAGVVERLPDVRQDYSTRIPGVFVVGDLTGIPLLKFSADSGARVVQRIVAETKNSSQPRSQDRGDLLDLVIIGAGVSGMSAALEAKKNNLHFEILEASEPFSTIVNFPKAKPIYTYPTDMVPAGDLQFRAQVKEPLVNEIREQTRDIKPKMARAEKIVRAGDVLEVAIADQPSMRAKNVIIGIGRSGNFRKLNVPGEDQGKVFNRLHDPKEYADKNVLVVGGGDSALETSIAIAECGGRVTLSYRKPEFSRPKPDNVDKLNKLMADPMADVQVERPHSERVTTAMGDYMGSYRKAGSINLMLGSRVKEIRESDVTIIDANGASHEIPNQTVFTMIGREAPLEFFRRSGIPIRGERNAKWWLTLAAFFLLCLWVYHWKSQYIWPGNVIGVPFPKWLDPDPSRLANLGKDPKTLLGTLAISASSRSFYYTLAYTTLITVFGIRRIRRRKTPYVTKQTLSLMLIQIIPLFILPEIVLPLLGHHGFFDGGASKWIADQLFPIVTYGHGREYWRAYGFILAWPLLVQNVFSDHPMFFWLIICFLQTFVLIPLLIYRYGKGVYCGWICSCGAMAETLGDQHRHKMPHGPMWNRLNMVGQAILAFAFALLILRIAGWMHVGWA
;
A
#
# COMPACT_ATOMS: atom_id res chain seq x y z
N MET A 1 18.50 1.46 66.27
CA MET A 1 19.38 2.63 66.25
C MET A 1 19.65 2.98 64.79
N HIS A 2 19.52 4.26 64.48
CA HIS A 2 19.10 4.81 63.19
C HIS A 2 20.05 4.58 62.01
N ALA A 3 19.40 4.35 60.87
CA ALA A 3 19.92 4.50 59.52
C ALA A 3 20.41 5.94 59.28
N THR A 4 21.57 6.07 58.64
CA THR A 4 22.06 7.31 58.05
C THR A 4 21.68 7.33 56.57
N ASP A 5 20.62 8.07 56.27
CA ASP A 5 20.25 8.50 54.92
C ASP A 5 21.34 9.42 54.35
N GLN A 6 21.93 9.04 53.21
CA GLN A 6 22.54 10.00 52.28
C GLN A 6 21.72 10.00 50.98
N PRO A 7 21.35 11.18 50.45
CA PRO A 7 20.41 11.29 49.36
C PRO A 7 21.03 10.82 48.04
N VAL A 8 20.35 9.86 47.41
CA VAL A 8 20.57 9.46 46.02
C VAL A 8 20.38 10.68 45.14
N VAL A 9 21.47 11.14 44.50
CA VAL A 9 21.42 12.16 43.45
C VAL A 9 20.73 11.52 42.25
N GLU A 10 19.43 11.79 42.14
CA GLU A 10 18.59 11.42 41.02
C GLU A 10 19.12 12.16 39.78
N HIS A 11 19.95 11.50 38.97
CA HIS A 11 20.40 12.04 37.69
C HIS A 11 19.17 12.23 36.80
N ALA A 12 18.78 13.49 36.66
CA ALA A 12 17.69 13.93 35.81
C ALA A 12 17.97 13.47 34.37
N THR A 13 17.23 12.44 33.94
CA THR A 13 16.94 12.25 32.52
C THR A 13 16.47 13.60 31.96
N PRO A 14 16.93 14.04 30.78
CA PRO A 14 16.41 15.26 30.20
C PRO A 14 14.93 15.04 29.94
N ARG A 15 14.09 15.54 30.85
CA ARG A 15 12.65 15.69 30.64
C ARG A 15 12.56 16.49 29.35
N MET A 16 12.15 15.82 28.26
CA MET A 16 11.55 16.49 27.13
C MET A 16 10.58 17.50 27.73
N THR A 17 10.89 18.78 27.57
CA THR A 17 10.05 19.87 28.02
C THR A 17 8.64 19.54 27.56
N ARG A 18 7.70 19.51 28.50
CA ARG A 18 6.25 19.54 28.21
C ARG A 18 5.97 20.88 27.55
N ALA A 19 6.42 21.06 26.30
CA ALA A 19 5.89 22.07 25.43
C ALA A 19 4.38 21.82 25.40
N SER A 20 3.61 22.83 25.81
CA SER A 20 2.15 22.83 25.83
C SER A 20 1.64 22.29 24.51
N VAL A 21 1.31 21.00 24.50
CA VAL A 21 0.79 20.38 23.30
C VAL A 21 -0.62 20.91 23.17
N ASN A 22 -0.78 21.91 22.30
CA ASN A 22 -2.07 22.40 21.82
C ASN A 22 -3.03 21.19 21.71
N PRO A 23 -4.21 21.22 22.33
CA PRO A 23 -5.18 20.11 22.30
C PRO A 23 -5.41 19.61 20.86
N LEU A 24 -5.39 20.52 19.89
CA LEU A 24 -5.44 20.22 18.46
C LEU A 24 -4.22 19.41 18.00
N ALA A 25 -3.01 19.77 18.41
CA ALA A 25 -1.79 19.01 18.10
C ALA A 25 -1.75 17.63 18.79
N ARG A 26 -2.37 17.47 19.96
CA ARG A 26 -2.53 16.18 20.63
C ARG A 26 -3.56 15.31 19.90
N TYR A 27 -4.69 15.90 19.54
CA TYR A 27 -5.74 15.25 18.75
C TYR A 27 -5.25 14.83 17.35
N MET A 28 -4.51 15.70 16.65
CA MET A 28 -3.89 15.39 15.35
C MET A 28 -2.83 14.27 15.44
N ARG A 29 -2.10 14.18 16.56
CA ARG A 29 -1.20 13.05 16.84
C ARG A 29 -1.96 11.76 17.11
N TRP A 30 -3.05 11.82 17.89
CA TRP A 30 -3.94 10.68 18.15
C TRP A 30 -4.62 10.17 16.87
N LEU A 31 -4.95 11.05 15.93
CA LEU A 31 -5.45 10.70 14.59
C LEU A 31 -4.39 10.07 13.67
N HIS A 32 -3.17 9.83 14.14
CA HIS A 32 -2.08 9.23 13.38
C HIS A 32 -1.76 9.94 12.05
N THR A 33 -2.02 11.25 11.95
CA THR A 33 -1.73 12.06 10.74
C THR A 33 -0.25 12.01 10.32
N ARG A 34 0.63 11.62 11.23
CA ARG A 34 2.09 11.50 11.06
C ARG A 34 2.58 10.08 10.83
N TRP A 35 1.70 9.07 10.69
CA TRP A 35 2.19 7.74 10.35
C TRP A 35 2.94 7.81 9.02
N PRO A 36 4.19 7.34 8.96
CA PRO A 36 4.97 7.35 7.75
C PRO A 36 4.40 6.32 6.79
N ALA A 37 3.40 6.75 6.05
CA ALA A 37 3.03 6.12 4.81
C ALA A 37 4.19 6.45 3.85
N GLY A 38 5.18 5.54 3.78
CA GLY A 38 6.23 5.64 2.78
C GLY A 38 5.58 5.88 1.42
N VAL A 39 6.22 6.70 0.57
CA VAL A 39 5.74 6.83 -0.82
C VAL A 39 5.73 5.42 -1.40
N VAL A 40 4.59 4.97 -1.93
CA VAL A 40 4.51 3.68 -2.64
C VAL A 40 5.56 3.72 -3.73
N GLU A 41 6.59 2.89 -3.59
CA GLU A 41 7.67 2.83 -4.56
C GLU A 41 7.09 2.39 -5.90
N ARG A 42 7.40 3.15 -6.96
CA ARG A 42 6.97 2.80 -8.30
C ARG A 42 7.81 1.60 -8.76
N LEU A 43 7.14 0.53 -9.16
CA LEU A 43 7.73 -0.72 -9.63
C LEU A 43 7.10 -1.10 -10.98
N PRO A 44 7.77 -1.92 -11.82
CA PRO A 44 7.14 -2.44 -13.03
C PRO A 44 5.85 -3.19 -12.70
N ASP A 45 4.89 -3.14 -13.63
CA ASP A 45 3.65 -3.89 -13.51
C ASP A 45 3.87 -5.35 -13.92
N VAL A 46 3.94 -6.19 -12.88
CA VAL A 46 4.21 -7.62 -12.98
C VAL A 46 2.99 -8.38 -12.45
N ARG A 47 2.57 -9.43 -13.16
CA ARG A 47 1.50 -10.33 -12.71
C ARG A 47 2.00 -11.25 -11.59
N GLN A 48 1.09 -11.99 -10.94
CA GLN A 48 1.46 -12.92 -9.87
C GLN A 48 2.37 -14.07 -10.33
N ASP A 49 2.34 -14.36 -11.63
CA ASP A 49 3.12 -15.40 -12.29
C ASP A 49 4.44 -14.86 -12.89
N TYR A 50 4.88 -13.68 -12.42
CA TYR A 50 6.08 -12.95 -12.84
C TYR A 50 6.09 -12.44 -14.28
N SER A 51 5.03 -12.69 -15.06
CA SER A 51 4.93 -12.23 -16.44
C SER A 51 4.62 -10.74 -16.53
N THR A 52 5.08 -10.12 -17.61
CA THR A 52 4.73 -8.73 -17.95
C THR A 52 3.62 -8.69 -19.01
N ARG A 53 3.25 -7.47 -19.45
CA ARG A 53 2.35 -7.29 -20.59
C ARG A 53 2.97 -7.81 -21.91
N ILE A 54 4.29 -7.86 -22.00
CA ILE A 54 5.00 -8.32 -23.20
C ILE A 54 5.16 -9.84 -23.10
N PRO A 55 4.59 -10.62 -24.04
CA PRO A 55 4.75 -12.06 -24.07
C PRO A 55 6.23 -12.46 -24.09
N GLY A 56 6.60 -13.47 -23.30
CA GLY A 56 7.98 -13.95 -23.16
C GLY A 56 8.88 -13.10 -22.25
N VAL A 57 8.41 -11.98 -21.71
CA VAL A 57 9.19 -11.13 -20.78
C VAL A 57 8.69 -11.25 -19.35
N PHE A 58 9.61 -11.58 -18.44
CA PHE A 58 9.36 -11.83 -17.02
C PHE A 58 10.23 -10.93 -16.12
N VAL A 59 9.75 -10.63 -14.91
CA VAL A 59 10.48 -9.83 -13.91
C VAL A 59 10.54 -10.59 -12.60
N VAL A 60 11.75 -10.73 -12.05
CA VAL A 60 12.04 -11.57 -10.87
C VAL A 60 12.84 -10.80 -9.81
N GLY A 61 12.93 -11.38 -8.60
CA GLY A 61 13.68 -10.79 -7.48
C GLY A 61 13.02 -9.56 -6.86
N ASP A 62 13.83 -8.65 -6.34
CA ASP A 62 13.43 -7.44 -5.61
C ASP A 62 12.31 -6.61 -6.27
N LEU A 63 12.28 -6.56 -7.60
CA LEU A 63 11.34 -5.73 -8.36
C LEU A 63 9.91 -6.31 -8.37
N THR A 64 9.72 -7.52 -7.85
CA THR A 64 8.41 -8.14 -7.62
C THR A 64 7.74 -7.65 -6.33
N GLY A 65 8.50 -6.99 -5.44
CA GLY A 65 8.00 -6.28 -4.27
C GLY A 65 8.49 -6.81 -2.91
N ILE A 66 9.07 -8.01 -2.84
CA ILE A 66 9.62 -8.57 -1.59
C ILE A 66 11.11 -8.85 -1.75
N PRO A 67 11.99 -8.02 -1.17
CA PRO A 67 13.44 -8.15 -1.34
C PRO A 67 14.05 -9.11 -0.32
N LEU A 68 13.63 -10.38 -0.35
CA LEU A 68 14.21 -11.44 0.48
C LEU A 68 14.94 -12.46 -0.40
N LEU A 69 16.00 -13.05 0.14
CA LEU A 69 16.88 -13.98 -0.58
C LEU A 69 16.11 -15.19 -1.13
N LYS A 70 15.32 -15.85 -0.28
CA LYS A 70 14.54 -17.04 -0.67
C LYS A 70 13.49 -16.75 -1.73
N PHE A 71 12.73 -15.65 -1.59
CA PHE A 71 11.78 -15.23 -2.62
C PHE A 71 12.46 -14.85 -3.93
N SER A 72 13.66 -14.24 -3.85
CA SER A 72 14.42 -13.90 -5.05
C SER A 72 14.85 -15.15 -5.82
N ALA A 73 15.41 -16.14 -5.15
CA ALA A 73 15.78 -17.42 -5.77
C ALA A 73 14.55 -18.15 -6.35
N ASP A 74 13.50 -18.30 -5.53
CA ASP A 74 12.25 -18.97 -5.90
C ASP A 74 11.62 -18.35 -7.17
N SER A 75 11.56 -17.02 -7.24
CA SER A 75 11.00 -16.32 -8.40
C SER A 75 11.77 -16.62 -9.70
N GLY A 76 13.10 -16.69 -9.65
CA GLY A 76 13.94 -16.97 -10.81
C GLY A 76 13.70 -18.37 -11.37
N ALA A 77 13.75 -19.37 -10.51
CA ALA A 77 13.61 -20.76 -10.93
C ALA A 77 12.15 -21.13 -11.29
N ARG A 78 11.12 -20.60 -10.61
CA ARG A 78 9.71 -20.79 -11.03
C ARG A 78 9.43 -20.30 -12.45
N VAL A 79 10.01 -19.16 -12.84
CA VAL A 79 9.84 -18.63 -14.20
C VAL A 79 10.44 -19.57 -15.22
N VAL A 80 11.61 -20.16 -14.95
CA VAL A 80 12.21 -21.13 -15.87
C VAL A 80 11.42 -22.42 -15.95
N GLN A 81 10.96 -22.97 -14.81
CA GLN A 81 10.10 -24.15 -14.80
C GLN A 81 8.84 -23.95 -15.63
N ARG A 82 8.27 -22.74 -15.57
CA ARG A 82 7.15 -22.34 -16.41
C ARG A 82 7.53 -22.30 -17.89
N ILE A 83 8.62 -21.64 -18.27
CA ILE A 83 9.09 -21.57 -19.67
C ILE A 83 9.25 -22.99 -20.22
N VAL A 84 9.82 -23.90 -19.43
CA VAL A 84 9.97 -25.33 -19.79
C VAL A 84 8.62 -26.00 -19.98
N ALA A 85 7.66 -25.78 -19.08
CA ALA A 85 6.30 -26.34 -19.19
C ALA A 85 5.56 -25.81 -20.43
N GLU A 86 5.64 -24.50 -20.70
CA GLU A 86 5.05 -23.88 -21.89
C GLU A 86 5.69 -24.40 -23.19
N THR A 87 7.01 -24.63 -23.17
CA THR A 87 7.73 -25.20 -24.31
C THR A 87 7.33 -26.65 -24.57
N LYS A 88 7.11 -27.46 -23.53
CA LYS A 88 6.64 -28.86 -23.66
C LYS A 88 5.22 -28.96 -24.22
N ASN A 89 4.36 -28.00 -23.87
CA ASN A 89 2.96 -27.97 -24.31
C ASN A 89 2.77 -27.35 -25.70
N SER A 90 3.79 -26.69 -26.25
CA SER A 90 3.74 -26.12 -27.58
C SER A 90 4.11 -27.17 -28.62
N SER A 91 3.25 -27.37 -29.63
CA SER A 91 3.47 -28.28 -30.75
C SER A 91 4.60 -27.85 -31.70
N GLN A 92 5.28 -26.74 -31.39
CA GLN A 92 6.43 -26.30 -32.16
C GLN A 92 7.63 -27.22 -31.87
N PRO A 93 8.24 -27.84 -32.90
CA PRO A 93 9.42 -28.65 -32.70
C PRO A 93 10.50 -27.84 -31.98
N ARG A 94 11.20 -28.48 -31.03
CA ARG A 94 12.51 -28.01 -30.55
C ARG A 94 13.42 -28.00 -31.78
N SER A 95 13.40 -26.92 -32.55
CA SER A 95 14.22 -26.77 -33.75
C SER A 95 15.68 -26.96 -33.32
N GLN A 96 16.23 -28.13 -33.65
CA GLN A 96 17.62 -28.52 -33.41
C GLN A 96 18.58 -27.71 -34.29
N ASP A 97 18.04 -26.91 -35.21
CA ASP A 97 18.77 -25.99 -36.06
C ASP A 97 18.35 -24.55 -35.69
N ARG A 98 19.08 -23.93 -34.75
CA ARG A 98 18.98 -22.49 -34.47
C ARG A 98 20.39 -21.96 -34.34
N GLY A 99 20.80 -21.09 -35.26
CA GLY A 99 22.00 -20.27 -35.12
C GLY A 99 21.92 -19.36 -33.89
N ASP A 100 21.91 -18.04 -34.08
CA ASP A 100 22.03 -17.06 -32.98
C ASP A 100 20.75 -16.87 -32.10
N LEU A 101 19.75 -17.75 -32.16
CA LEU A 101 18.49 -17.61 -31.41
C LEU A 101 18.47 -18.44 -30.12
N LEU A 102 18.48 -17.75 -28.98
CA LEU A 102 18.44 -18.36 -27.65
C LEU A 102 17.01 -18.73 -27.21
N ASP A 103 16.90 -19.73 -26.34
CA ASP A 103 15.63 -20.02 -25.65
C ASP A 103 15.33 -18.97 -24.57
N LEU A 104 16.39 -18.43 -23.94
CA LEU A 104 16.29 -17.50 -22.82
C LEU A 104 17.47 -16.52 -22.74
N VAL A 105 17.21 -15.23 -22.54
CA VAL A 105 18.21 -14.27 -22.02
C VAL A 105 17.86 -13.90 -20.58
N ILE A 106 18.84 -13.90 -19.70
CA ILE A 106 18.70 -13.46 -18.30
C ILE A 106 19.46 -12.13 -18.14
N ILE A 107 18.79 -11.09 -17.69
CA ILE A 107 19.39 -9.77 -17.47
C ILE A 107 19.58 -9.56 -15.96
N GLY A 108 20.83 -9.58 -15.52
CA GLY A 108 21.27 -9.46 -14.13
C GLY A 108 21.64 -10.81 -13.51
N ALA A 109 22.88 -10.92 -13.01
CA ALA A 109 23.45 -12.08 -12.31
C ALA A 109 23.38 -11.92 -10.77
N GLY A 110 22.26 -11.38 -10.27
CA GLY A 110 21.92 -11.44 -8.86
C GLY A 110 21.38 -12.83 -8.45
N VAL A 111 20.89 -12.95 -7.22
CA VAL A 111 20.33 -14.22 -6.70
C VAL A 111 19.24 -14.79 -7.60
N SER A 112 18.28 -13.96 -8.02
CA SER A 112 17.18 -14.40 -8.88
C SER A 112 17.64 -14.83 -10.27
N GLY A 113 18.56 -14.08 -10.88
CA GLY A 113 19.10 -14.40 -12.20
C GLY A 113 19.97 -15.65 -12.20
N MET A 114 20.84 -15.81 -11.19
CA MET A 114 21.66 -17.02 -11.05
C MET A 114 20.82 -18.25 -10.71
N SER A 115 19.75 -18.11 -9.92
CA SER A 115 18.79 -19.19 -9.68
C SER A 115 18.04 -19.60 -10.95
N ALA A 116 17.65 -18.62 -11.78
CA ALA A 116 17.05 -18.90 -13.09
C ALA A 116 18.05 -19.64 -14.00
N ALA A 117 19.31 -19.23 -14.01
CA ALA A 117 20.35 -19.86 -14.82
C ALA A 117 20.64 -21.31 -14.40
N LEU A 118 20.69 -21.60 -13.09
CA LEU A 118 20.81 -22.98 -12.59
C LEU A 118 19.66 -23.86 -13.09
N GLU A 119 18.43 -23.36 -12.97
CA GLU A 119 17.24 -24.09 -13.43
C GLU A 119 17.22 -24.25 -14.95
N ALA A 120 17.71 -23.25 -15.70
CA ALA A 120 17.79 -23.28 -17.16
C ALA A 120 18.82 -24.32 -17.64
N LYS A 121 19.99 -24.37 -16.98
CA LYS A 121 21.02 -25.38 -17.20
C LYS A 121 20.49 -26.78 -16.92
N LYS A 122 19.80 -26.98 -15.78
CA LYS A 122 19.18 -28.26 -15.39
C LYS A 122 18.19 -28.78 -16.43
N ASN A 123 17.50 -27.89 -17.13
CA ASN A 123 16.52 -28.24 -18.16
C ASN A 123 17.08 -28.19 -19.60
N ASN A 124 18.40 -28.05 -19.76
CA ASN A 124 19.11 -27.98 -21.05
C ASN A 124 18.56 -26.90 -21.99
N LEU A 125 18.23 -25.71 -21.46
CA LEU A 125 17.87 -24.55 -22.27
C LEU A 125 19.13 -23.90 -22.86
N HIS A 126 19.03 -23.39 -24.10
CA HIS A 126 20.09 -22.53 -24.65
C HIS A 126 19.90 -21.09 -24.13
N PHE A 127 20.78 -20.64 -23.23
CA PHE A 127 20.61 -19.34 -22.56
C PHE A 127 21.91 -18.57 -22.38
N GLU A 128 21.77 -17.25 -22.22
CA GLU A 128 22.85 -16.32 -21.87
C GLU A 128 22.46 -15.42 -20.69
N ILE A 129 23.45 -14.98 -19.92
CA ILE A 129 23.25 -14.04 -18.81
C ILE A 129 24.05 -12.77 -19.07
N LEU A 130 23.40 -11.61 -18.98
CA LEU A 130 24.03 -10.30 -19.08
C LEU A 130 24.16 -9.67 -17.69
N GLU A 131 25.38 -9.38 -17.25
CA GLU A 131 25.65 -8.69 -15.97
C GLU A 131 26.41 -7.38 -16.21
N ALA A 132 25.96 -6.29 -15.57
CA ALA A 132 26.50 -4.96 -15.80
C ALA A 132 27.70 -4.62 -14.89
N SER A 133 27.82 -5.23 -13.71
CA SER A 133 28.90 -4.94 -12.76
C SER A 133 29.65 -6.18 -12.28
N GLU A 134 29.04 -7.04 -11.47
CA GLU A 134 29.63 -8.29 -10.99
C GLU A 134 28.54 -9.27 -10.54
N PRO A 135 28.77 -10.59 -10.63
CA PRO A 135 27.84 -11.58 -10.09
C PRO A 135 27.59 -11.36 -8.59
N PHE A 136 26.31 -11.44 -8.19
CA PHE A 136 25.85 -11.22 -6.82
C PHE A 136 26.20 -9.85 -6.22
N SER A 137 26.41 -8.81 -7.06
CA SER A 137 26.82 -7.46 -6.62
C SER A 137 26.07 -6.94 -5.39
N THR A 138 24.75 -7.18 -5.29
CA THR A 138 23.98 -6.77 -4.10
C THR A 138 24.51 -7.30 -2.78
N ILE A 139 24.83 -8.60 -2.72
CA ILE A 139 25.26 -9.30 -1.49
C ILE A 139 26.75 -9.05 -1.25
N VAL A 140 27.57 -9.08 -2.31
CA VAL A 140 29.01 -8.79 -2.24
C VAL A 140 29.24 -7.42 -1.58
N ASN A 141 28.41 -6.45 -1.95
CA ASN A 141 28.50 -5.08 -1.48
C ASN A 141 27.77 -4.81 -0.15
N PHE A 142 27.36 -5.85 0.59
CA PHE A 142 26.95 -5.67 1.98
C PHE A 142 28.16 -5.38 2.89
N PRO A 143 27.96 -4.71 4.04
CA PRO A 143 29.00 -4.56 5.07
C PRO A 143 29.63 -5.90 5.46
N LYS A 144 30.93 -5.86 5.75
CA LYS A 144 31.72 -7.01 6.17
C LYS A 144 31.14 -7.61 7.45
N ALA A 145 31.02 -8.93 7.48
CA ALA A 145 30.41 -9.71 8.56
C ALA A 145 28.93 -9.38 8.84
N LYS A 146 28.21 -8.80 7.87
CA LYS A 146 26.79 -8.52 8.04
C LYS A 146 26.02 -9.80 8.34
N PRO A 147 25.24 -9.88 9.44
CA PRO A 147 24.34 -10.99 9.67
C PRO A 147 23.30 -11.07 8.57
N ILE A 148 23.08 -12.27 8.07
CA ILE A 148 22.11 -12.58 7.04
C ILE A 148 21.06 -13.50 7.63
N TYR A 149 19.82 -13.04 7.61
CA TYR A 149 18.69 -13.83 8.06
C TYR A 149 17.87 -14.30 6.86
N THR A 150 17.75 -15.60 6.71
CA THR A 150 17.11 -16.25 5.56
C THR A 150 15.61 -16.50 5.80
N TYR A 151 14.84 -15.43 5.95
CA TYR A 151 13.38 -15.50 6.05
C TYR A 151 12.70 -15.72 4.68
N PRO A 152 11.53 -16.38 4.64
CA PRO A 152 10.90 -17.14 5.73
C PRO A 152 11.71 -18.42 6.05
N THR A 153 11.86 -18.79 7.33
CA THR A 153 12.67 -19.95 7.75
C THR A 153 12.15 -21.25 7.14
N ASP A 154 10.84 -21.43 7.13
CA ASP A 154 10.18 -22.68 6.70
C ASP A 154 10.02 -22.78 5.17
N MET A 155 10.35 -21.71 4.44
CA MET A 155 10.29 -21.70 2.98
C MET A 155 11.51 -22.40 2.38
N VAL A 156 11.26 -23.32 1.46
CA VAL A 156 12.28 -23.88 0.55
C VAL A 156 12.03 -23.29 -0.84
N PRO A 157 13.00 -22.55 -1.44
CA PRO A 157 12.85 -22.03 -2.79
C PRO A 157 12.64 -23.16 -3.81
N ALA A 158 11.76 -22.94 -4.79
CA ALA A 158 11.67 -23.82 -5.95
C ALA A 158 12.94 -23.61 -6.79
N GLY A 159 13.93 -24.49 -6.68
CA GLY A 159 15.23 -24.40 -7.35
C GLY A 159 16.37 -24.94 -6.48
N ASP A 160 17.54 -25.17 -7.09
CA ASP A 160 18.66 -25.83 -6.41
C ASP A 160 19.53 -24.85 -5.59
N LEU A 161 19.36 -23.53 -5.75
CA LEU A 161 20.12 -22.53 -5.01
C LEU A 161 19.63 -22.42 -3.56
N GLN A 162 20.51 -22.78 -2.62
CA GLN A 162 20.23 -22.79 -1.18
C GLN A 162 21.08 -21.75 -0.41
N PHE A 163 20.60 -21.39 0.79
CA PHE A 163 21.24 -20.39 1.66
C PHE A 163 21.30 -20.89 3.11
N ARG A 164 22.48 -21.29 3.57
CA ARG A 164 22.70 -21.80 4.93
C ARG A 164 23.48 -20.83 5.80
N ALA A 165 24.42 -20.11 5.20
CA ALA A 165 25.24 -19.13 5.89
C ALA A 165 24.41 -18.01 6.53
N GLN A 166 24.77 -17.67 7.77
CA GLN A 166 24.14 -16.60 8.57
C GLN A 166 24.93 -15.29 8.51
N VAL A 167 26.01 -15.23 7.73
CA VAL A 167 26.91 -14.08 7.61
C VAL A 167 27.30 -13.88 6.15
N LYS A 168 27.56 -12.63 5.74
CA LYS A 168 27.84 -12.25 4.35
C LYS A 168 28.96 -13.09 3.69
N GLU A 169 30.16 -13.17 4.27
CA GLU A 169 31.32 -13.77 3.60
C GLU A 169 31.12 -15.27 3.34
N PRO A 170 30.71 -16.09 4.33
CA PRO A 170 30.37 -17.50 4.05
C PRO A 170 29.23 -17.63 3.03
N LEU A 171 28.24 -16.73 3.05
CA LEU A 171 27.14 -16.75 2.09
C LEU A 171 27.61 -16.46 0.66
N VAL A 172 28.48 -15.47 0.47
CA VAL A 172 29.04 -15.15 -0.85
C VAL A 172 29.84 -16.33 -1.39
N ASN A 173 30.62 -17.00 -0.56
CA ASN A 173 31.36 -18.20 -0.96
C ASN A 173 30.40 -19.35 -1.30
N GLU A 174 29.38 -19.58 -0.45
CA GLU A 174 28.36 -20.62 -0.63
C GLU A 174 27.62 -20.47 -1.97
N ILE A 175 27.17 -19.25 -2.31
CA ILE A 175 26.42 -19.00 -3.56
C ILE A 175 27.32 -19.02 -4.81
N ARG A 176 28.58 -18.59 -4.68
CA ARG A 176 29.57 -18.66 -5.78
C ARG A 176 29.93 -20.10 -6.09
N GLU A 177 30.15 -20.94 -5.08
CA GLU A 177 30.45 -22.37 -5.28
C GLU A 177 29.29 -23.09 -5.96
N GLN A 178 28.05 -22.87 -5.49
CA GLN A 178 26.85 -23.44 -6.10
C GLN A 178 26.64 -23.02 -7.57
N THR A 179 27.25 -21.91 -8.01
CA THR A 179 27.05 -21.34 -9.35
C THR A 179 28.32 -21.25 -10.17
N ARG A 180 29.40 -21.91 -9.77
CA ARG A 180 30.73 -21.81 -10.38
C ARG A 180 30.77 -22.16 -11.88
N ASP A 181 29.86 -23.03 -12.32
CA ASP A 181 29.78 -23.48 -13.71
C ASP A 181 28.99 -22.52 -14.62
N ILE A 182 28.42 -21.46 -14.06
CA ILE A 182 27.62 -20.46 -14.78
C ILE A 182 28.45 -19.19 -14.86
N LYS A 183 28.81 -18.78 -16.08
CA LYS A 183 29.63 -17.59 -16.34
C LYS A 183 28.79 -16.51 -17.01
N PRO A 184 28.39 -15.44 -16.31
CA PRO A 184 27.69 -14.32 -16.92
C PRO A 184 28.59 -13.57 -17.90
N LYS A 185 28.01 -13.14 -19.02
CA LYS A 185 28.63 -12.19 -19.95
C LYS A 185 28.56 -10.78 -19.34
N MET A 186 29.71 -10.15 -19.17
CA MET A 186 29.81 -8.78 -18.66
C MET A 186 29.36 -7.79 -19.74
N ALA A 187 28.11 -7.35 -19.66
CA ALA A 187 27.47 -6.46 -20.61
C ALA A 187 26.20 -5.82 -20.02
N ARG A 188 25.90 -4.58 -20.44
CA ARG A 188 24.72 -3.85 -19.98
C ARG A 188 23.60 -3.90 -21.01
N ALA A 189 22.46 -4.47 -20.64
CA ALA A 189 21.25 -4.39 -21.45
C ALA A 189 20.59 -3.01 -21.34
N GLU A 190 20.15 -2.46 -22.48
CA GLU A 190 19.58 -1.11 -22.53
C GLU A 190 18.05 -1.09 -22.63
N LYS A 191 17.50 -1.99 -23.44
CA LYS A 191 16.06 -2.15 -23.69
C LYS A 191 15.76 -3.54 -24.27
N ILE A 192 14.50 -3.94 -24.17
CA ILE A 192 13.96 -5.13 -24.84
C ILE A 192 12.92 -4.67 -25.85
N VAL A 193 13.02 -5.18 -27.08
CA VAL A 193 12.06 -4.92 -28.15
C VAL A 193 11.47 -6.24 -28.64
N ARG A 194 10.16 -6.29 -28.82
CA ARG A 194 9.51 -7.46 -29.43
C ARG A 194 9.49 -7.30 -30.95
N ALA A 195 10.11 -8.24 -31.66
CA ALA A 195 10.20 -8.28 -33.12
C ALA A 195 9.51 -9.56 -33.62
N GLY A 196 8.20 -9.48 -33.88
CA GLY A 196 7.38 -10.65 -34.23
C GLY A 196 7.28 -11.63 -33.05
N ASP A 197 7.71 -12.88 -33.27
CA ASP A 197 7.71 -13.96 -32.27
C ASP A 197 9.01 -14.06 -31.46
N VAL A 198 9.98 -13.18 -31.72
CA VAL A 198 11.24 -13.13 -30.97
C VAL A 198 11.38 -11.82 -30.18
N LEU A 199 12.18 -11.88 -29.13
CA LEU A 199 12.61 -10.74 -28.33
C LEU A 199 14.04 -10.39 -28.70
N GLU A 200 14.28 -9.10 -28.91
CA GLU A 200 15.60 -8.54 -29.16
C GLU A 200 16.04 -7.74 -27.93
N VAL A 201 17.17 -8.13 -27.34
CA VAL A 201 17.79 -7.47 -26.20
C VAL A 201 18.93 -6.60 -26.72
N ALA A 202 18.74 -5.29 -26.68
CA ALA A 202 19.78 -4.34 -27.06
C ALA A 202 20.84 -4.27 -25.96
N ILE A 203 22.10 -4.40 -26.36
CA ILE A 203 23.27 -4.39 -25.47
C ILE A 203 24.08 -3.13 -25.79
N ALA A 204 24.52 -2.42 -24.75
CA ALA A 204 25.36 -1.24 -24.92
C ALA A 204 26.65 -1.60 -25.68
N ASP A 205 26.95 -0.84 -26.73
CA ASP A 205 28.16 -0.95 -27.56
C ASP A 205 28.39 -2.35 -28.18
N GLN A 206 27.34 -3.17 -28.31
CA GLN A 206 27.41 -4.52 -28.84
C GLN A 206 26.18 -4.87 -29.70
N PRO A 207 26.28 -5.86 -30.60
CA PRO A 207 25.12 -6.38 -31.31
C PRO A 207 24.03 -6.87 -30.35
N SER A 208 22.77 -6.64 -30.73
CA SER A 208 21.62 -7.15 -29.98
C SER A 208 21.60 -8.68 -29.96
N MET A 209 21.05 -9.24 -28.89
CA MET A 209 20.86 -10.68 -28.73
C MET A 209 19.40 -11.06 -28.95
N ARG A 210 19.14 -12.19 -29.62
CA ARG A 210 17.78 -12.66 -29.92
C ARG A 210 17.41 -13.84 -29.03
N ALA A 211 16.23 -13.80 -28.41
CA ALA A 211 15.72 -14.90 -27.61
C ALA A 211 14.20 -15.07 -27.72
N LYS A 212 13.71 -16.26 -27.37
CA LYS A 212 12.28 -16.51 -27.19
C LYS A 212 11.73 -15.91 -25.90
N ASN A 213 12.51 -15.95 -24.84
CA ASN A 213 12.13 -15.45 -23.51
C ASN A 213 13.22 -14.56 -22.93
N VAL A 214 12.82 -13.60 -22.09
CA VAL A 214 13.73 -12.72 -21.34
C VAL A 214 13.30 -12.65 -19.88
N ILE A 215 14.23 -12.92 -18.97
CA ILE A 215 14.06 -12.73 -17.52
C ILE A 215 14.82 -11.48 -17.08
N ILE A 216 14.13 -10.54 -16.44
CA ILE A 216 14.71 -9.31 -15.91
C ILE A 216 14.91 -9.47 -14.40
N GLY A 217 16.17 -9.63 -13.97
CA GLY A 217 16.63 -9.82 -12.60
C GLY A 217 17.58 -8.72 -12.10
N ILE A 218 17.48 -7.51 -12.64
CA ILE A 218 18.42 -6.39 -12.39
C ILE A 218 18.35 -5.77 -10.99
N GLY A 219 17.34 -6.11 -10.18
CA GLY A 219 17.19 -5.62 -8.81
C GLY A 219 17.14 -4.10 -8.67
N ARG A 220 17.49 -3.60 -7.47
CA ARG A 220 17.49 -2.16 -7.13
C ARG A 220 18.88 -1.63 -6.74
N SER A 221 19.82 -2.53 -6.45
CA SER A 221 21.05 -2.19 -5.74
C SER A 221 22.02 -1.33 -6.52
N GLY A 222 21.95 -1.35 -7.86
CA GLY A 222 22.87 -0.60 -8.72
C GLY A 222 22.56 0.89 -8.85
N ASN A 223 21.34 1.35 -8.54
CA ASN A 223 20.93 2.73 -8.79
C ASN A 223 20.62 3.45 -7.46
N PHE A 224 21.62 4.17 -6.94
CA PHE A 224 21.50 4.92 -5.68
C PHE A 224 20.93 6.31 -5.94
N ARG A 225 20.22 6.85 -4.94
CA ARG A 225 19.84 8.25 -4.99
C ARG A 225 21.07 9.14 -4.85
N LYS A 226 21.06 10.24 -5.60
CA LYS A 226 22.04 11.33 -5.50
C LYS A 226 21.50 12.48 -4.63
N LEU A 227 22.39 13.13 -3.90
CA LEU A 227 22.15 14.37 -3.17
C LEU A 227 21.98 15.56 -4.13
N ASN A 228 22.61 15.51 -5.30
CA ASN A 228 22.69 16.58 -6.30
C ASN A 228 23.26 17.88 -5.69
N VAL A 229 24.38 17.76 -4.99
CA VAL A 229 25.11 18.88 -4.38
C VAL A 229 26.52 18.96 -4.98
N PRO A 230 27.14 20.15 -5.02
CA PRO A 230 28.53 20.28 -5.43
C PRO A 230 29.44 19.39 -4.56
N GLY A 231 30.38 18.69 -5.21
CA GLY A 231 31.33 17.78 -4.55
C GLY A 231 30.82 16.37 -4.23
N GLU A 232 29.61 16.01 -4.63
CA GLU A 232 29.07 14.65 -4.42
C GLU A 232 29.89 13.55 -5.13
N ASP A 233 30.50 13.84 -6.27
CA ASP A 233 31.27 12.85 -7.05
C ASP A 233 32.73 12.71 -6.55
N GLN A 234 33.11 13.32 -5.41
CA GLN A 234 34.45 13.16 -4.82
C GLN A 234 34.71 11.73 -4.31
N GLY A 235 35.98 11.30 -4.34
CA GLY A 235 36.39 9.97 -3.88
C GLY A 235 36.18 9.67 -2.38
N LYS A 236 35.86 10.69 -1.57
CA LYS A 236 35.49 10.53 -0.14
C LYS A 236 34.00 10.24 0.09
N VAL A 237 33.19 10.24 -0.97
CA VAL A 237 31.73 10.06 -0.91
C VAL A 237 31.37 8.64 -1.33
N PHE A 238 30.78 7.89 -0.40
CA PHE A 238 30.39 6.50 -0.59
C PHE A 238 28.89 6.32 -0.39
N ASN A 239 28.31 5.35 -1.09
CA ASN A 239 26.88 4.99 -0.96
C ASN A 239 26.68 3.66 -0.22
N ARG A 240 27.77 3.03 0.23
CA ARG A 240 27.80 1.73 0.90
C ARG A 240 28.96 1.67 1.89
N LEU A 241 28.70 1.11 3.07
CA LEU A 241 29.72 0.80 4.07
C LEU A 241 30.27 -0.61 3.79
N HIS A 242 31.58 -0.73 3.60
CA HIS A 242 32.25 -2.01 3.37
C HIS A 242 32.85 -2.58 4.65
N ASP A 243 33.76 -1.89 5.32
CA ASP A 243 34.31 -2.29 6.63
C ASP A 243 34.24 -1.11 7.61
N PRO A 244 33.47 -1.18 8.71
CA PRO A 244 33.40 -0.10 9.69
C PRO A 244 34.74 0.18 10.39
N LYS A 245 35.65 -0.81 10.47
CA LYS A 245 36.95 -0.67 11.16
C LYS A 245 37.87 0.34 10.48
N GLU A 246 37.74 0.51 9.17
CA GLU A 246 38.51 1.49 8.38
C GLU A 246 38.22 2.94 8.79
N TYR A 247 37.13 3.16 9.52
CA TYR A 247 36.65 4.47 9.96
C TYR A 247 36.85 4.72 11.46
N ALA A 248 37.60 3.85 12.14
CA ALA A 248 38.07 4.10 13.50
C ALA A 248 38.83 5.43 13.57
N ASP A 249 38.53 6.24 14.60
CA ASP A 249 39.12 7.56 14.82
C ASP A 249 38.95 8.58 13.67
N LYS A 250 38.08 8.31 12.69
CA LYS A 250 37.79 9.24 11.59
C LYS A 250 36.52 10.04 11.84
N ASN A 251 36.49 11.27 11.31
CA ASN A 251 35.27 12.09 11.25
C ASN A 251 34.45 11.68 10.02
N VAL A 252 33.25 11.14 10.24
CA VAL A 252 32.40 10.60 9.19
C VAL A 252 31.04 11.29 9.19
N LEU A 253 30.63 11.79 8.03
CA LEU A 253 29.26 12.27 7.84
C LEU A 253 28.41 11.13 7.25
N VAL A 254 27.30 10.80 7.88
CA VAL A 254 26.27 9.91 7.32
C VAL A 254 25.05 10.75 6.99
N VAL A 255 24.57 10.66 5.75
CA VAL A 255 23.40 11.41 5.27
C VAL A 255 22.25 10.43 5.04
N GLY A 256 21.17 10.56 5.81
CA GLY A 256 20.01 9.69 5.70
C GLY A 256 19.27 9.50 7.02
N GLY A 257 18.10 8.87 6.95
CA GLY A 257 17.29 8.59 8.14
C GLY A 257 16.41 7.36 7.97
N GLY A 258 16.92 6.36 7.25
CA GLY A 258 16.34 5.01 7.19
C GLY A 258 17.28 4.00 7.84
N ASP A 259 16.91 2.71 7.83
CA ASP A 259 17.68 1.66 8.50
C ASP A 259 19.16 1.64 8.10
N SER A 260 19.48 1.70 6.80
CA SER A 260 20.88 1.68 6.33
C SER A 260 21.71 2.85 6.86
N ALA A 261 21.10 4.03 7.07
CA ALA A 261 21.80 5.18 7.64
C ALA A 261 22.12 4.94 9.12
N LEU A 262 21.13 4.49 9.90
CA LEU A 262 21.32 4.20 11.32
C LEU A 262 22.27 3.02 11.54
N GLU A 263 22.14 1.94 10.77
CA GLU A 263 23.05 0.80 10.80
C GLU A 263 24.50 1.22 10.51
N THR A 264 24.71 2.08 9.50
CA THR A 264 26.04 2.61 9.18
C THR A 264 26.58 3.47 10.33
N SER A 265 25.77 4.37 10.87
CA SER A 265 26.17 5.23 11.99
C SER A 265 26.53 4.43 13.24
N ILE A 266 25.72 3.42 13.59
CA ILE A 266 25.95 2.53 14.73
C ILE A 266 27.24 1.74 14.52
N ALA A 267 27.40 1.07 13.38
CA ALA A 267 28.56 0.23 13.11
C ALA A 267 29.89 1.02 13.14
N ILE A 268 29.91 2.24 12.60
CA ILE A 268 31.11 3.09 12.62
C ILE A 268 31.39 3.60 14.05
N ALA A 269 30.36 3.99 14.80
CA ALA A 269 30.51 4.47 16.17
C ALA A 269 31.03 3.37 17.12
N GLU A 270 30.55 2.13 16.97
CA GLU A 270 31.04 0.99 17.77
C GLU A 270 32.51 0.61 17.45
N CYS A 271 33.02 1.03 16.29
CA CYS A 271 34.43 0.90 15.90
C CYS A 271 35.30 2.12 16.29
N GLY A 272 34.77 3.10 17.02
CA GLY A 272 35.53 4.29 17.44
C GLY A 272 35.48 5.47 16.47
N GLY A 273 34.63 5.44 15.45
CA GLY A 273 34.45 6.57 14.53
C GLY A 273 33.60 7.70 15.13
N ARG A 274 33.86 8.94 14.71
CA ARG A 274 33.09 10.13 15.10
C ARG A 274 32.08 10.46 14.01
N VAL A 275 30.84 10.04 14.23
CA VAL A 275 29.77 10.10 13.24
C VAL A 275 28.93 11.36 13.44
N THR A 276 28.76 12.16 12.39
CA THR A 276 27.65 13.12 12.30
C THR A 276 26.56 12.53 11.41
N LEU A 277 25.33 12.41 11.92
CA LEU A 277 24.17 11.90 11.19
C LEU A 277 23.26 13.06 10.78
N SER A 278 23.25 13.40 9.50
CA SER A 278 22.38 14.44 8.92
C SER A 278 21.09 13.83 8.37
N TYR A 279 19.95 14.36 8.81
CA TYR A 279 18.65 13.94 8.31
C TYR A 279 17.69 15.12 8.09
N ARG A 280 17.18 15.24 6.87
CA ARG A 280 16.30 16.34 6.41
C ARG A 280 14.97 16.53 7.13
N LYS A 281 14.53 15.58 7.97
CA LYS A 281 13.27 15.68 8.70
C LYS A 281 13.54 15.93 10.18
N PRO A 282 12.62 16.57 10.91
CA PRO A 282 12.76 16.84 12.33
C PRO A 282 12.66 15.59 13.21
N GLU A 283 12.20 14.45 12.68
CA GLU A 283 12.04 13.19 13.42
C GLU A 283 12.21 11.96 12.52
N PHE A 284 12.76 10.87 13.08
CA PHE A 284 12.85 9.59 12.41
C PHE A 284 11.46 9.00 12.17
N SER A 285 11.26 8.48 10.96
CA SER A 285 9.96 7.96 10.53
C SER A 285 10.07 6.75 9.61
N ARG A 286 11.28 6.32 9.29
CA ARG A 286 11.53 5.17 8.42
C ARG A 286 12.26 4.00 9.10
N PRO A 287 13.23 4.24 10.01
CA PRO A 287 14.00 3.13 10.56
C PRO A 287 13.17 2.34 11.57
N LYS A 288 13.61 1.12 11.83
CA LYS A 288 13.06 0.26 12.88
C LYS A 288 13.22 0.91 14.25
N PRO A 289 12.24 0.77 15.15
CA PRO A 289 12.34 1.25 16.53
C PRO A 289 13.64 0.80 17.20
N ASP A 290 14.00 -0.48 17.06
CA ASP A 290 15.22 -1.03 17.65
C ASP A 290 16.49 -0.31 17.20
N ASN A 291 16.58 0.11 15.92
CA ASN A 291 17.73 0.86 15.43
C ASN A 291 17.77 2.28 16.01
N VAL A 292 16.61 2.90 16.22
CA VAL A 292 16.51 4.20 16.89
C VAL A 292 16.92 4.09 18.35
N ASP A 293 16.47 3.05 19.05
CA ASP A 293 16.80 2.81 20.45
C ASP A 293 18.31 2.58 20.64
N LYS A 294 18.94 1.81 19.75
CA LYS A 294 20.39 1.61 19.74
C LYS A 294 21.17 2.88 19.48
N LEU A 295 20.74 3.67 18.50
CA LEU A 295 21.35 4.97 18.20
C LEU A 295 21.31 5.86 19.45
N ASN A 296 20.15 5.95 20.12
CA ASN A 296 19.99 6.76 21.32
C ASN A 296 20.85 6.26 22.49
N LYS A 297 20.96 4.94 22.67
CA LYS A 297 21.86 4.33 23.68
C LYS A 297 23.31 4.72 23.43
N LEU A 298 23.80 4.58 22.19
CA LEU A 298 25.18 4.93 21.83
C LEU A 298 25.47 6.43 21.88
N MET A 299 24.45 7.28 21.69
CA MET A 299 24.57 8.72 21.89
C MET A 299 24.72 9.09 23.37
N ALA A 300 24.09 8.34 24.27
CA ALA A 300 24.16 8.57 25.71
C ALA A 300 25.42 7.95 26.34
N ASP A 301 25.76 6.74 25.91
CA ASP A 301 26.94 5.99 26.33
C ASP A 301 27.58 5.31 25.10
N PRO A 302 28.75 5.80 24.63
CA PRO A 302 29.48 5.24 23.51
C PRO A 302 29.85 3.74 23.63
N MET A 303 29.78 3.17 24.83
CA MET A 303 30.06 1.77 25.13
C MET A 303 28.80 0.94 25.47
N ALA A 304 27.61 1.54 25.41
CA ALA A 304 26.36 0.88 25.77
C ALA A 304 26.19 -0.45 25.04
N ASP A 305 25.88 -1.54 25.75
CA ASP A 305 25.61 -2.81 25.11
C ASP A 305 24.33 -2.74 24.24
N VAL A 306 24.52 -2.88 22.94
CA VAL A 306 23.47 -2.80 21.91
C VAL A 306 23.21 -4.16 21.24
N GLN A 307 23.61 -5.26 21.89
CA GLN A 307 23.24 -6.61 21.48
C GLN A 307 21.71 -6.82 21.49
N VAL A 308 21.24 -7.75 20.65
CA VAL A 308 19.83 -8.12 20.56
C VAL A 308 19.66 -9.49 21.18
N GLU A 309 18.97 -9.58 22.32
CA GLU A 309 18.78 -10.86 23.00
C GLU A 309 17.84 -11.80 22.24
N ARG A 310 16.77 -11.31 21.56
CA ARG A 310 15.87 -12.13 20.72
C ARG A 310 15.12 -11.30 19.65
N PRO A 311 15.26 -11.59 18.34
CA PRO A 311 14.44 -10.95 17.31
C PRO A 311 13.01 -11.52 17.33
N HIS A 312 12.08 -10.85 18.00
CA HIS A 312 10.67 -11.29 18.11
C HIS A 312 9.76 -10.87 16.95
N SER A 313 10.28 -10.22 15.89
CA SER A 313 9.44 -9.78 14.77
C SER A 313 9.85 -10.39 13.44
N GLU A 314 8.87 -10.67 12.57
CA GLU A 314 9.03 -11.02 11.14
C GLU A 314 9.77 -9.92 10.32
N ARG A 315 10.33 -8.88 10.98
CA ARG A 315 11.02 -7.74 10.38
C ARG A 315 12.42 -7.57 10.99
N VAL A 316 13.22 -8.60 10.80
CA VAL A 316 14.70 -8.72 10.80
C VAL A 316 15.50 -7.49 11.28
N THR A 317 16.13 -7.57 12.44
CA THR A 317 17.20 -6.66 12.89
C THR A 317 18.58 -7.10 12.34
N THR A 318 19.57 -6.21 12.32
CA THR A 318 20.81 -6.31 11.50
C THR A 318 22.07 -6.00 12.33
N ALA A 319 22.13 -6.46 13.57
CA ALA A 319 23.20 -6.08 14.50
C ALA A 319 24.46 -6.92 14.34
N MET A 320 25.63 -6.29 14.17
CA MET A 320 26.94 -6.93 13.97
C MET A 320 27.59 -7.50 15.24
N GLY A 321 26.82 -7.79 16.30
CA GLY A 321 27.31 -7.97 17.67
C GLY A 321 28.51 -8.93 17.81
N ASP A 322 28.45 -10.11 17.21
CA ASP A 322 29.52 -11.12 17.33
C ASP A 322 30.80 -10.78 16.54
N TYR A 323 30.72 -9.95 15.48
CA TYR A 323 31.91 -9.57 14.69
C TYR A 323 32.81 -8.57 15.40
N MET A 324 32.25 -7.79 16.33
CA MET A 324 32.96 -6.69 16.97
C MET A 324 33.92 -7.17 18.06
N GLY A 325 33.63 -8.32 18.70
CA GLY A 325 34.53 -9.03 19.62
C GLY A 325 35.39 -8.10 20.48
N SER A 326 36.72 -8.24 20.36
CA SER A 326 37.75 -7.46 21.05
C SER A 326 38.11 -6.11 20.41
N TYR A 327 37.48 -5.72 19.29
CA TYR A 327 37.82 -4.51 18.51
C TYR A 327 36.86 -3.33 18.78
N ARG A 328 36.01 -3.43 19.81
CA ARG A 328 35.08 -2.37 20.18
C ARG A 328 35.84 -1.15 20.73
N LYS A 329 35.61 0.03 20.17
CA LYS A 329 36.26 1.29 20.57
C LYS A 329 35.22 2.41 20.70
N ALA A 330 35.42 3.31 21.66
CA ALA A 330 34.44 4.36 21.96
C ALA A 330 34.43 5.40 20.84
N GLY A 331 33.34 5.43 20.08
CA GLY A 331 33.08 6.45 19.07
C GLY A 331 32.15 7.54 19.58
N SER A 332 31.55 8.30 18.65
CA SER A 332 30.50 9.26 19.00
C SER A 332 29.50 9.40 17.86
N ILE A 333 28.27 9.78 18.21
CA ILE A 333 27.20 10.06 17.25
C ILE A 333 26.63 11.44 17.57
N ASN A 334 26.82 12.38 16.65
CA ASN A 334 26.17 13.68 16.66
C ASN A 334 24.98 13.67 15.69
N LEU A 335 23.77 13.96 16.19
CA LEU A 335 22.54 13.87 15.40
C LEU A 335 22.05 15.26 14.97
N MET A 336 21.94 15.50 13.66
CA MET A 336 21.44 16.74 13.08
C MET A 336 20.11 16.51 12.34
N LEU A 337 19.00 16.59 13.07
CA LEU A 337 17.65 16.51 12.50
C LEU A 337 17.24 17.83 11.83
N GLY A 338 16.37 17.74 10.82
CA GLY A 338 15.95 18.88 10.01
C GLY A 338 17.04 19.48 9.13
N SER A 339 18.21 18.83 9.02
CA SER A 339 19.39 19.38 8.33
C SER A 339 19.53 18.92 6.87
N ARG A 340 20.23 19.70 6.04
CA ARG A 340 20.49 19.37 4.63
C ARG A 340 21.93 19.69 4.28
N VAL A 341 22.59 18.78 3.57
CA VAL A 341 23.90 19.02 2.97
C VAL A 341 23.75 20.02 1.83
N LYS A 342 24.58 21.06 1.83
CA LYS A 342 24.63 22.10 0.80
C LYS A 342 25.76 21.85 -0.21
N GLU A 343 26.94 21.48 0.28
CA GLU A 343 28.17 21.33 -0.50
C GLU A 343 29.12 20.38 0.23
N ILE A 344 29.87 19.57 -0.54
CA ILE A 344 30.92 18.68 -0.03
C ILE A 344 32.26 19.19 -0.53
N ARG A 345 33.20 19.44 0.38
CA ARG A 345 34.58 19.85 0.09
C ARG A 345 35.54 18.72 0.50
N GLU A 346 36.80 18.88 0.13
CA GLU A 346 37.82 17.86 0.37
C GLU A 346 38.03 17.56 1.87
N SER A 347 38.02 18.59 2.72
CA SER A 347 38.24 18.51 4.18
C SER A 347 36.97 18.58 5.03
N ASP A 348 35.87 19.09 4.48
CA ASP A 348 34.67 19.44 5.25
C ASP A 348 33.39 19.36 4.40
N VAL A 349 32.24 19.46 5.07
CA VAL A 349 30.92 19.53 4.45
C VAL A 349 30.14 20.69 5.04
N THR A 350 29.52 21.48 4.17
CA THR A 350 28.59 22.53 4.58
C THR A 350 27.18 21.96 4.75
N ILE A 351 26.63 22.08 5.96
CA ILE A 351 25.28 21.63 6.31
C ILE A 351 24.42 22.83 6.75
N ILE A 352 23.21 22.92 6.23
CA ILE A 352 22.19 23.84 6.71
C ILE A 352 21.37 23.13 7.78
N ASP A 353 21.26 23.69 8.98
CA ASP A 353 20.49 23.12 10.08
C ASP A 353 18.97 23.39 9.97
N ALA A 354 18.20 22.96 10.97
CA ALA A 354 16.76 23.15 11.01
C ALA A 354 16.33 24.63 11.10
N ASN A 355 17.21 25.52 11.57
CA ASN A 355 16.97 26.95 11.72
C ASN A 355 17.41 27.75 10.49
N GLY A 356 18.02 27.08 9.50
CA GLY A 356 18.57 27.70 8.31
C GLY A 356 20.00 28.22 8.47
N ALA A 357 20.66 27.99 9.62
CA ALA A 357 22.04 28.36 9.83
C ALA A 357 22.98 27.37 9.13
N SER A 358 24.06 27.91 8.54
CA SER A 358 25.06 27.13 7.83
C SER A 358 26.20 26.74 8.78
N HIS A 359 26.55 25.47 8.80
CA HIS A 359 27.62 24.90 9.62
C HIS A 359 28.63 24.20 8.72
N GLU A 360 29.92 24.43 8.95
CA GLU A 360 31.00 23.69 8.31
C GLU A 360 31.47 22.58 9.25
N ILE A 361 31.37 21.34 8.78
CA ILE A 361 31.67 20.17 9.59
C ILE A 361 32.89 19.47 9.00
N PRO A 362 34.02 19.41 9.72
CA PRO A 362 35.20 18.70 9.24
C PRO A 362 34.90 17.21 9.13
N ASN A 363 35.21 16.61 7.99
CA ASN A 363 34.97 15.19 7.76
C ASN A 363 35.96 14.62 6.76
N GLN A 364 36.36 13.37 6.97
CA GLN A 364 37.24 12.63 6.06
C GLN A 364 36.43 11.77 5.09
N THR A 365 35.19 11.42 5.44
CA THR A 365 34.34 10.53 4.64
C THR A 365 32.88 10.97 4.71
N VAL A 366 32.13 10.77 3.62
CA VAL A 366 30.68 10.96 3.55
C VAL A 366 30.01 9.67 3.11
N PHE A 367 28.97 9.23 3.83
CA PHE A 367 28.10 8.13 3.42
C PHE A 367 26.70 8.64 3.03
N THR A 368 26.33 8.51 1.76
CA THR A 368 25.02 8.90 1.22
C THR A 368 23.99 7.76 1.34
N MET A 369 23.49 7.54 2.56
CA MET A 369 22.52 6.50 2.90
C MET A 369 21.05 6.93 2.66
N ILE A 370 20.80 7.56 1.51
CA ILE A 370 19.49 8.16 1.15
C ILE A 370 18.55 7.22 0.38
N GLY A 371 19.00 5.98 0.16
CA GLY A 371 18.24 4.90 -0.47
C GLY A 371 18.57 4.70 -1.94
N ARG A 372 17.86 3.75 -2.54
CA ARG A 372 18.03 3.32 -3.94
C ARG A 372 16.74 3.53 -4.70
N GLU A 373 16.81 3.49 -6.02
CA GLU A 373 15.66 3.61 -6.91
C GLU A 373 15.61 2.44 -7.87
N ALA A 374 14.42 1.91 -8.12
CA ALA A 374 14.23 0.95 -9.19
C ALA A 374 14.65 1.58 -10.54
N PRO A 375 15.32 0.83 -11.44
CA PRO A 375 15.75 1.33 -12.75
C PRO A 375 14.55 1.43 -13.72
N LEU A 376 13.62 2.35 -13.43
CA LEU A 376 12.34 2.47 -14.14
C LEU A 376 12.50 2.81 -15.63
N GLU A 377 13.58 3.49 -15.99
CA GLU A 377 13.81 3.91 -17.37
C GLU A 377 14.07 2.72 -18.30
N PHE A 378 14.72 1.65 -17.81
CA PHE A 378 14.86 0.40 -18.55
C PHE A 378 13.48 -0.19 -18.91
N PHE A 379 12.56 -0.20 -17.94
CA PHE A 379 11.20 -0.72 -18.14
C PHE A 379 10.40 0.16 -19.11
N ARG A 380 10.50 1.49 -19.00
CA ARG A 380 9.84 2.42 -19.93
C ARG A 380 10.32 2.24 -21.36
N ARG A 381 11.65 2.23 -21.57
CA ARG A 381 12.26 1.99 -22.90
C ARG A 381 11.90 0.62 -23.47
N SER A 382 11.64 -0.35 -22.61
CA SER A 382 11.19 -1.69 -22.99
C SER A 382 9.66 -1.81 -23.14
N GLY A 383 8.88 -0.74 -22.96
CA GLY A 383 7.41 -0.76 -23.08
C GLY A 383 6.67 -1.45 -21.93
N ILE A 384 7.34 -1.71 -20.80
CA ILE A 384 6.75 -2.33 -19.62
C ILE A 384 6.13 -1.24 -18.74
N PRO A 385 4.81 -1.26 -18.48
CA PRO A 385 4.14 -0.21 -17.71
C PRO A 385 4.58 -0.22 -16.24
N ILE A 386 4.60 0.96 -15.62
CA ILE A 386 4.93 1.12 -14.20
C ILE A 386 3.64 1.22 -13.36
N ARG A 387 3.60 0.51 -12.23
CA ARG A 387 2.44 0.53 -11.32
C ARG A 387 2.19 1.94 -10.79
N GLY A 388 0.93 2.37 -10.88
CA GLY A 388 0.48 3.67 -10.38
C GLY A 388 0.82 4.85 -11.29
N GLU A 389 1.45 4.62 -12.44
CA GLU A 389 1.67 5.69 -13.43
C GLU A 389 0.35 6.05 -14.12
N ARG A 390 -0.03 7.32 -14.03
CA ARG A 390 -1.26 7.86 -14.62
C ARG A 390 -0.93 8.44 -15.98
N ASN A 391 -1.50 7.88 -17.03
CA ASN A 391 -1.41 8.41 -18.39
C ASN A 391 -2.76 9.02 -18.83
N ALA A 392 -2.79 9.66 -20.00
CA ALA A 392 -4.01 10.24 -20.55
C ALA A 392 -5.15 9.21 -20.67
N LYS A 393 -4.83 7.97 -21.10
CA LYS A 393 -5.81 6.87 -21.19
C LYS A 393 -6.45 6.57 -19.84
N TRP A 394 -5.68 6.55 -18.75
CA TRP A 394 -6.20 6.33 -17.40
C TRP A 394 -7.22 7.41 -17.02
N TRP A 395 -6.89 8.68 -17.26
CA TRP A 395 -7.80 9.80 -16.98
C TRP A 395 -9.08 9.74 -17.82
N LEU A 396 -8.97 9.39 -19.11
CA LEU A 396 -10.13 9.20 -19.98
C LEU A 396 -11.01 8.05 -19.50
N THR A 397 -10.44 6.92 -19.09
CA THR A 397 -11.22 5.80 -18.55
C THR A 397 -11.89 6.15 -17.22
N LEU A 398 -11.22 6.93 -16.36
CA LEU A 398 -11.81 7.39 -15.11
C LEU A 398 -12.97 8.36 -15.37
N ALA A 399 -12.80 9.30 -16.30
CA ALA A 399 -13.85 10.22 -16.70
C ALA A 399 -15.05 9.47 -17.30
N ALA A 400 -14.81 8.52 -18.22
CA ALA A 400 -15.85 7.67 -18.79
C ALA A 400 -16.58 6.85 -17.72
N PHE A 401 -15.87 6.33 -16.71
CA PHE A 401 -16.48 5.62 -15.59
C PHE A 401 -17.37 6.54 -14.74
N PHE A 402 -16.92 7.76 -14.43
CA PHE A 402 -17.76 8.73 -13.71
C PHE A 402 -18.98 9.15 -14.53
N LEU A 403 -18.83 9.35 -15.84
CA LEU A 403 -19.95 9.62 -16.75
C LEU A 403 -20.95 8.46 -16.76
N LEU A 404 -20.48 7.21 -16.75
CA LEU A 404 -21.35 6.03 -16.64
C LEU A 404 -22.10 6.01 -15.30
N CYS A 405 -21.43 6.29 -14.18
CA CYS A 405 -22.08 6.35 -12.87
C CYS A 405 -23.14 7.47 -12.80
N LEU A 406 -22.82 8.65 -13.35
CA LEU A 406 -23.77 9.76 -13.47
C LEU A 406 -24.95 9.37 -14.34
N TRP A 407 -24.71 8.68 -15.45
CA TRP A 407 -25.74 8.15 -16.31
C TRP A 407 -26.65 7.17 -15.56
N VAL A 408 -26.10 6.12 -14.92
CA VAL A 408 -26.88 5.14 -14.13
C VAL A 408 -27.75 5.81 -13.06
N TYR A 409 -27.25 6.86 -12.40
CA TYR A 409 -28.00 7.54 -11.35
C TYR A 409 -29.08 8.49 -11.89
N HIS A 410 -28.81 9.18 -13.00
CA HIS A 410 -29.66 10.26 -13.52
C HIS A 410 -30.49 9.90 -14.76
N TRP A 411 -30.34 8.73 -15.36
CA TRP A 411 -31.04 8.42 -16.61
C TRP A 411 -32.58 8.44 -16.51
N LYS A 412 -33.16 8.14 -15.34
CA LYS A 412 -34.60 8.31 -15.04
C LYS A 412 -34.96 9.72 -14.52
N SER A 413 -34.01 10.66 -14.53
CA SER A 413 -34.24 12.05 -14.14
C SER A 413 -34.58 12.88 -15.37
N GLN A 414 -35.79 13.45 -15.40
CA GLN A 414 -36.21 14.37 -16.46
C GLN A 414 -35.43 15.69 -16.50
N TYR A 415 -34.69 16.02 -15.43
CA TYR A 415 -33.97 17.30 -15.27
C TYR A 415 -32.59 17.36 -15.93
N ILE A 416 -31.87 16.24 -16.05
CA ILE A 416 -30.48 16.22 -16.55
C ILE A 416 -30.41 15.62 -17.95
N TRP A 417 -31.33 14.71 -18.27
CA TRP A 417 -31.42 14.06 -19.57
C TRP A 417 -32.83 14.28 -20.14
N PRO A 418 -33.15 15.50 -20.61
CA PRO A 418 -34.46 15.82 -21.16
C PRO A 418 -34.60 15.19 -22.55
N GLY A 419 -34.76 13.87 -22.61
CA GLY A 419 -34.99 13.09 -23.84
C GLY A 419 -33.87 13.11 -24.89
N ASN A 420 -32.91 14.05 -24.81
CA ASN A 420 -31.91 14.34 -25.81
C ASN A 420 -30.51 14.45 -25.17
N VAL A 421 -29.63 13.52 -25.51
CA VAL A 421 -28.19 13.69 -25.29
C VAL A 421 -27.68 14.48 -26.48
N ILE A 422 -27.37 15.77 -26.34
CA ILE A 422 -26.76 16.55 -27.44
C ILE A 422 -27.61 16.46 -28.73
N GLY A 423 -28.93 16.62 -28.60
CA GLY A 423 -29.87 16.53 -29.74
C GLY A 423 -30.12 15.13 -30.31
N VAL A 424 -29.55 14.08 -29.71
CA VAL A 424 -29.84 12.69 -30.08
C VAL A 424 -30.91 12.12 -29.14
N PRO A 425 -32.08 11.69 -29.65
CA PRO A 425 -33.12 11.09 -28.82
C PRO A 425 -32.59 9.84 -28.12
N PHE A 426 -32.86 9.73 -26.82
CA PHE A 426 -32.39 8.59 -26.03
C PHE A 426 -32.90 7.27 -26.62
N PRO A 427 -32.04 6.25 -26.80
CA PRO A 427 -32.48 5.01 -27.41
C PRO A 427 -33.51 4.30 -26.53
N LYS A 428 -34.74 4.15 -27.04
CA LYS A 428 -35.88 3.51 -26.33
C LYS A 428 -35.61 2.07 -25.87
N TRP A 429 -34.62 1.39 -26.45
CA TRP A 429 -34.20 0.04 -26.04
C TRP A 429 -33.30 0.03 -24.80
N LEU A 430 -32.73 1.17 -24.44
CA LEU A 430 -31.88 1.31 -23.27
C LEU A 430 -32.73 1.59 -22.03
N ASP A 431 -33.82 2.36 -22.15
CA ASP A 431 -34.79 2.61 -21.06
C ASP A 431 -35.66 1.37 -20.82
N PRO A 432 -35.62 0.74 -19.62
CA PRO A 432 -36.53 -0.34 -19.26
C PRO A 432 -37.90 0.29 -19.11
N ASP A 433 -38.64 0.30 -20.22
CA ASP A 433 -40.01 0.80 -20.31
C ASP A 433 -40.82 0.39 -19.07
N PRO A 434 -41.06 1.33 -18.13
CA PRO A 434 -41.75 1.02 -16.87
C PRO A 434 -43.16 0.50 -17.14
N SER A 435 -43.74 0.80 -18.31
CA SER A 435 -45.04 0.28 -18.71
C SER A 435 -45.01 -1.22 -19.00
N ARG A 436 -43.88 -1.79 -19.46
CA ARG A 436 -43.71 -3.24 -19.62
C ARG A 436 -43.65 -3.98 -18.28
N LEU A 437 -43.06 -3.35 -17.26
CA LEU A 437 -43.06 -3.86 -15.87
C LEU A 437 -44.40 -3.62 -15.17
N ALA A 438 -45.05 -2.47 -15.38
CA ALA A 438 -46.39 -2.18 -14.88
C ALA A 438 -47.46 -3.12 -15.48
N ASN A 439 -47.24 -3.61 -16.70
CA ASN A 439 -48.07 -4.63 -17.34
C ASN A 439 -47.87 -6.05 -16.76
N LEU A 440 -46.79 -6.30 -15.99
CA LEU A 440 -46.54 -7.59 -15.33
C LEU A 440 -47.27 -7.75 -13.99
N GLY A 441 -47.91 -6.69 -13.47
CA GLY A 441 -48.70 -6.74 -12.25
C GLY A 441 -49.34 -5.39 -11.94
N LYS A 442 -50.62 -5.24 -12.27
CA LYS A 442 -51.39 -4.01 -11.97
C LYS A 442 -51.74 -3.85 -10.49
N ASP A 443 -51.71 -4.95 -9.74
CA ASP A 443 -52.07 -4.98 -8.32
C ASP A 443 -50.84 -4.76 -7.43
N PRO A 444 -50.74 -3.62 -6.71
CA PRO A 444 -49.65 -3.35 -5.77
C PRO A 444 -49.53 -4.38 -4.65
N LYS A 445 -50.59 -5.14 -4.34
CA LYS A 445 -50.59 -6.22 -3.33
C LYS A 445 -49.80 -7.45 -3.78
N THR A 446 -49.47 -7.55 -5.06
CA THR A 446 -48.61 -8.64 -5.56
C THR A 446 -47.14 -8.25 -5.48
N LEU A 447 -46.25 -9.23 -5.33
CA LEU A 447 -44.80 -9.00 -5.36
C LEU A 447 -44.36 -8.30 -6.67
N LEU A 448 -44.93 -8.71 -7.80
CA LEU A 448 -44.64 -8.13 -9.12
C LEU A 448 -45.12 -6.68 -9.22
N GLY A 449 -46.33 -6.36 -8.73
CA GLY A 449 -46.84 -4.99 -8.73
C GLY A 449 -46.08 -4.06 -7.79
N THR A 450 -45.73 -4.54 -6.59
CA THR A 450 -44.82 -3.80 -5.69
C THR A 450 -43.49 -3.52 -6.38
N LEU A 451 -42.82 -4.54 -6.94
CA LEU A 451 -41.54 -4.37 -7.62
C LEU A 451 -41.63 -3.43 -8.83
N ALA A 452 -42.73 -3.45 -9.57
CA ALA A 452 -42.95 -2.52 -10.68
C ALA A 452 -42.99 -1.06 -10.20
N ILE A 453 -43.65 -0.79 -9.06
CA ILE A 453 -43.66 0.55 -8.46
C ILE A 453 -42.28 0.93 -7.94
N SER A 454 -41.56 0.04 -7.24
CA SER A 454 -40.21 0.31 -6.74
C SER A 454 -39.24 0.60 -7.88
N ALA A 455 -39.31 -0.18 -8.97
CA ALA A 455 -38.51 -0.01 -10.19
C ALA A 455 -38.85 1.27 -10.97
N SER A 456 -39.92 1.99 -10.62
CA SER A 456 -40.15 3.33 -11.18
C SER A 456 -39.20 4.38 -10.57
N SER A 457 -38.65 4.12 -9.38
CA SER A 457 -37.73 5.01 -8.68
C SER A 457 -36.27 4.88 -9.15
N ARG A 458 -35.50 5.97 -9.02
CA ARG A 458 -34.04 6.00 -9.25
C ARG A 458 -33.27 5.21 -8.20
N SER A 459 -33.71 5.28 -6.94
CA SER A 459 -33.06 4.62 -5.80
C SER A 459 -33.04 3.11 -5.95
N PHE A 460 -34.11 2.51 -6.48
CA PHE A 460 -34.20 1.06 -6.68
C PHE A 460 -33.02 0.51 -7.49
N TYR A 461 -32.71 1.11 -8.65
CA TYR A 461 -31.60 0.64 -9.48
C TYR A 461 -30.23 0.87 -8.87
N TYR A 462 -30.05 2.00 -8.16
CA TYR A 462 -28.82 2.25 -7.43
C TYR A 462 -28.60 1.16 -6.37
N THR A 463 -29.60 0.91 -5.54
CA THR A 463 -29.54 -0.08 -4.46
C THR A 463 -29.42 -1.50 -5.02
N LEU A 464 -30.11 -1.84 -6.12
CA LEU A 464 -29.99 -3.12 -6.82
C LEU A 464 -28.57 -3.32 -7.37
N ALA A 465 -28.00 -2.33 -8.05
CA ALA A 465 -26.64 -2.39 -8.58
C ALA A 465 -25.62 -2.53 -7.45
N TYR A 466 -25.77 -1.73 -6.39
CA TYR A 466 -24.91 -1.77 -5.21
C TYR A 466 -24.95 -3.13 -4.50
N THR A 467 -26.14 -3.69 -4.32
CA THR A 467 -26.38 -5.01 -3.72
C THR A 467 -25.82 -6.13 -4.59
N THR A 468 -25.98 -6.03 -5.91
CA THR A 468 -25.41 -6.99 -6.88
C THR A 468 -23.89 -6.99 -6.81
N LEU A 469 -23.26 -5.81 -6.80
CA LEU A 469 -21.80 -5.69 -6.68
C LEU A 469 -21.30 -6.32 -5.39
N ILE A 470 -21.86 -5.96 -4.24
CA ILE A 470 -21.45 -6.53 -2.94
C ILE A 470 -21.63 -8.05 -2.91
N THR A 471 -22.71 -8.57 -3.48
CA THR A 471 -22.99 -10.01 -3.51
C THR A 471 -21.99 -10.75 -4.40
N VAL A 472 -21.79 -10.30 -5.64
CA VAL A 472 -20.88 -10.93 -6.62
C VAL A 472 -19.44 -10.87 -6.14
N PHE A 473 -18.98 -9.69 -5.70
CA PHE A 473 -17.61 -9.52 -5.20
C PHE A 473 -17.41 -10.15 -3.81
N GLY A 474 -18.46 -10.25 -3.00
CA GLY A 474 -18.46 -10.98 -1.74
C GLY A 474 -18.25 -12.48 -1.94
N ILE A 475 -19.01 -13.10 -2.85
CA ILE A 475 -18.82 -14.52 -3.22
C ILE A 475 -17.40 -14.76 -3.75
N ARG A 476 -16.90 -13.86 -4.61
CA ARG A 476 -15.50 -13.92 -5.10
C ARG A 476 -14.48 -13.80 -3.96
N ARG A 477 -14.70 -12.92 -2.98
CA ARG A 477 -13.82 -12.75 -1.82
C ARG A 477 -13.77 -14.04 -0.98
N ILE A 478 -14.93 -14.66 -0.71
CA ILE A 478 -15.03 -15.91 0.05
C ILE A 478 -14.31 -17.06 -0.67
N ARG A 479 -14.52 -17.19 -1.99
CA ARG A 479 -13.83 -18.23 -2.79
C ARG A 479 -12.31 -18.08 -2.77
N ARG A 480 -11.81 -16.85 -2.71
CA ARG A 480 -10.37 -16.53 -2.70
C ARG A 480 -9.74 -16.68 -1.31
N ARG A 481 -10.38 -16.16 -0.26
CA ARG A 481 -9.85 -16.19 1.12
C ARG A 481 -10.72 -17.12 1.96
N LYS A 482 -10.36 -18.41 1.98
CA LYS A 482 -11.10 -19.46 2.69
C LYS A 482 -10.79 -19.50 4.20
N THR A 483 -11.04 -18.40 4.91
CA THR A 483 -10.92 -18.37 6.38
C THR A 483 -12.28 -18.16 7.03
N PRO A 484 -12.57 -18.80 8.19
CA PRO A 484 -13.87 -18.64 8.87
C PRO A 484 -14.22 -17.17 9.16
N TYR A 485 -13.21 -16.37 9.50
CA TYR A 485 -13.36 -14.94 9.75
C TYR A 485 -13.85 -14.19 8.51
N VAL A 486 -13.17 -14.34 7.36
CA VAL A 486 -13.53 -13.62 6.13
C VAL A 486 -14.91 -14.05 5.64
N THR A 487 -15.25 -15.33 5.76
CA THR A 487 -16.58 -15.85 5.40
C THR A 487 -17.67 -15.20 6.25
N LYS A 488 -17.55 -15.20 7.58
CA LYS A 488 -18.54 -14.59 8.49
C LYS A 488 -18.67 -13.08 8.26
N GLN A 489 -17.55 -12.38 8.12
CA GLN A 489 -17.54 -10.94 7.87
C GLN A 489 -18.25 -10.60 6.55
N THR A 490 -17.88 -11.29 5.47
CA THR A 490 -18.44 -11.03 4.15
C THR A 490 -19.92 -11.39 4.10
N LEU A 491 -20.33 -12.48 4.75
CA LEU A 491 -21.73 -12.86 4.84
C LEU A 491 -22.55 -11.82 5.63
N SER A 492 -22.05 -11.32 6.76
CA SER A 492 -22.68 -10.24 7.52
C SER A 492 -22.94 -9.02 6.66
N LEU A 493 -21.91 -8.56 5.94
CA LEU A 493 -21.99 -7.39 5.06
C LEU A 493 -22.98 -7.61 3.90
N MET A 494 -22.98 -8.81 3.30
CA MET A 494 -23.94 -9.17 2.25
C MET A 494 -25.37 -9.20 2.78
N LEU A 495 -25.60 -9.82 3.95
CA LEU A 495 -26.94 -9.92 4.55
C LEU A 495 -27.49 -8.54 4.92
N ILE A 496 -26.65 -7.66 5.47
CA ILE A 496 -27.07 -6.28 5.79
C ILE A 496 -27.35 -5.48 4.51
N GLN A 497 -26.57 -5.68 3.45
CA GLN A 497 -26.87 -5.03 2.18
C GLN A 497 -28.16 -5.55 1.53
N ILE A 498 -28.39 -6.87 1.55
CA ILE A 498 -29.53 -7.51 0.89
C ILE A 498 -30.84 -7.28 1.66
N ILE A 499 -30.82 -7.46 2.99
CA ILE A 499 -32.05 -7.50 3.78
C ILE A 499 -32.48 -6.07 4.18
N PRO A 500 -31.84 -5.40 5.17
CA PRO A 500 -32.33 -4.10 5.64
C PRO A 500 -32.08 -2.96 4.64
N LEU A 501 -31.12 -3.10 3.72
CA LEU A 501 -30.76 -2.06 2.76
C LEU A 501 -31.24 -2.29 1.34
N PHE A 502 -32.01 -3.35 1.05
CA PHE A 502 -32.65 -3.52 -0.27
C PHE A 502 -34.04 -4.11 -0.13
N ILE A 503 -34.14 -5.37 0.32
CA ILE A 503 -35.43 -6.08 0.43
C ILE A 503 -36.41 -5.37 1.36
N LEU A 504 -35.94 -4.88 2.51
CA LEU A 504 -36.81 -4.24 3.50
C LEU A 504 -37.50 -2.97 2.97
N PRO A 505 -36.77 -1.93 2.51
CA PRO A 505 -37.38 -0.69 2.02
C PRO A 505 -38.04 -0.82 0.65
N GLU A 506 -37.51 -1.65 -0.25
CA GLU A 506 -38.00 -1.73 -1.64
C GLU A 506 -39.08 -2.81 -1.83
N ILE A 507 -39.21 -3.80 -0.94
CA ILE A 507 -40.14 -4.92 -1.13
C ILE A 507 -41.03 -5.14 0.10
N VAL A 508 -40.44 -5.42 1.25
CA VAL A 508 -41.20 -5.90 2.43
C VAL A 508 -42.11 -4.83 3.01
N LEU A 509 -41.58 -3.64 3.30
CA LEU A 509 -42.38 -2.55 3.87
C LEU A 509 -43.49 -2.08 2.91
N PRO A 510 -43.22 -1.87 1.60
CA PRO A 510 -44.28 -1.59 0.63
C PRO A 510 -45.36 -2.66 0.57
N LEU A 511 -44.97 -3.94 0.49
CA LEU A 511 -45.92 -5.05 0.36
C LEU A 511 -46.83 -5.14 1.59
N LEU A 512 -46.26 -4.99 2.80
CA LEU A 512 -47.05 -4.91 4.05
C LEU A 512 -48.03 -3.74 4.02
N GLY A 513 -47.60 -2.58 3.50
CA GLY A 513 -48.46 -1.41 3.32
C GLY A 513 -49.64 -1.68 2.39
N HIS A 514 -49.41 -2.28 1.22
CA HIS A 514 -50.48 -2.61 0.26
C HIS A 514 -51.48 -3.62 0.81
N HIS A 515 -51.05 -4.49 1.73
CA HIS A 515 -51.93 -5.43 2.46
C HIS A 515 -52.65 -4.81 3.66
N GLY A 516 -52.49 -3.50 3.91
CA GLY A 516 -53.16 -2.78 4.98
C GLY A 516 -52.58 -3.02 6.37
N PHE A 517 -51.36 -3.55 6.47
CA PHE A 517 -50.70 -3.78 7.76
C PHE A 517 -50.53 -2.47 8.57
N PHE A 518 -50.46 -1.32 7.89
CA PHE A 518 -50.30 0.00 8.51
C PHE A 518 -51.60 0.83 8.54
N ASP A 519 -52.76 0.20 8.39
CA ASP A 519 -54.05 0.90 8.30
C ASP A 519 -54.71 1.12 9.67
N GLY A 520 -54.28 0.43 10.72
CA GLY A 520 -54.84 0.58 12.06
C GLY A 520 -53.89 0.18 13.21
N GLY A 521 -54.32 0.46 14.44
CA GLY A 521 -53.64 0.02 15.66
C GLY A 521 -52.21 0.55 15.83
N ALA A 522 -51.38 -0.23 16.53
CA ALA A 522 -50.01 0.13 16.85
C ALA A 522 -49.10 0.21 15.61
N SER A 523 -49.33 -0.61 14.58
CA SER A 523 -48.54 -0.61 13.35
C SER A 523 -48.72 0.67 12.55
N LYS A 524 -49.96 1.20 12.45
CA LYS A 524 -50.22 2.52 11.86
C LYS A 524 -49.46 3.62 12.59
N TRP A 525 -49.53 3.65 13.93
CA TRP A 525 -48.83 4.65 14.72
C TRP A 525 -47.32 4.60 14.49
N ILE A 526 -46.70 3.42 14.53
CA ILE A 526 -45.27 3.25 14.22
C ILE A 526 -44.94 3.75 12.81
N ALA A 527 -45.76 3.37 11.82
CA ALA A 527 -45.55 3.79 10.44
C ALA A 527 -45.70 5.30 10.24
N ASP A 528 -46.64 5.95 10.93
CA ASP A 528 -46.80 7.41 10.86
C ASP A 528 -45.58 8.15 11.45
N GLN A 529 -44.92 7.58 12.45
CA GLN A 529 -43.72 8.17 13.04
C GLN A 529 -42.45 7.94 12.21
N LEU A 530 -42.33 6.79 11.54
CA LEU A 530 -41.11 6.39 10.84
C LEU A 530 -41.19 6.59 9.31
N PHE A 531 -42.38 6.48 8.73
CA PHE A 531 -42.65 6.47 7.29
C PHE A 531 -43.84 7.41 6.96
N PRO A 532 -43.58 8.73 6.87
CA PRO A 532 -44.60 9.72 6.53
C PRO A 532 -45.38 9.37 5.25
N ILE A 533 -46.65 9.75 5.23
CA ILE A 533 -47.55 9.55 4.07
C ILE A 533 -47.20 10.55 2.98
N VAL A 534 -47.13 10.09 1.73
CA VAL A 534 -46.80 10.88 0.55
C VAL A 534 -47.66 10.49 -0.65
N THR A 535 -47.71 11.32 -1.68
CA THR A 535 -48.50 11.09 -2.90
C THR A 535 -47.73 10.34 -4.00
N TYR A 536 -46.48 9.98 -3.76
CA TYR A 536 -45.60 9.33 -4.73
C TYR A 536 -45.18 7.92 -4.29
N GLY A 537 -44.64 7.14 -5.23
CA GLY A 537 -44.10 5.80 -4.96
C GLY A 537 -45.16 4.86 -4.38
N HIS A 538 -44.92 4.35 -3.16
CA HIS A 538 -45.82 3.42 -2.47
C HIS A 538 -46.79 4.10 -1.50
N GLY A 539 -46.91 5.44 -1.51
CA GLY A 539 -47.79 6.18 -0.61
C GLY A 539 -47.17 6.49 0.77
N ARG A 540 -46.01 5.93 1.08
CA ARG A 540 -45.20 6.24 2.26
C ARG A 540 -43.70 6.21 1.96
N GLU A 541 -42.91 6.94 2.72
CA GLU A 541 -41.46 7.04 2.56
C GLU A 541 -40.68 5.86 3.17
N TYR A 542 -40.95 4.63 2.72
CA TYR A 542 -40.31 3.42 3.24
C TYR A 542 -38.78 3.39 3.08
N TRP A 543 -38.23 4.14 2.12
CA TRP A 543 -36.79 4.31 1.93
C TRP A 543 -36.09 4.87 3.17
N ARG A 544 -36.80 5.56 4.08
CA ARG A 544 -36.24 6.04 5.35
C ARG A 544 -35.71 4.89 6.22
N ALA A 545 -36.15 3.66 5.99
CA ALA A 545 -35.68 2.44 6.67
C ALA A 545 -34.17 2.19 6.47
N TYR A 546 -33.52 2.80 5.47
CA TYR A 546 -32.06 2.83 5.39
C TYR A 546 -31.41 3.33 6.70
N GLY A 547 -32.14 4.14 7.48
CA GLY A 547 -31.73 4.69 8.78
C GLY A 547 -31.64 3.70 9.91
N PHE A 548 -32.14 2.48 9.76
CA PHE A 548 -31.88 1.43 10.74
C PHE A 548 -30.42 0.95 10.72
N ILE A 549 -29.70 1.18 9.62
CA ILE A 549 -28.32 0.73 9.44
C ILE A 549 -27.36 1.91 9.31
N LEU A 550 -27.72 2.93 8.51
CA LEU A 550 -26.85 4.08 8.24
C LEU A 550 -27.03 5.14 9.34
N ALA A 551 -25.98 5.35 10.13
CA ALA A 551 -25.99 6.32 11.22
C ALA A 551 -25.80 7.77 10.71
N TRP A 552 -26.10 8.74 11.56
CA TRP A 552 -25.81 10.15 11.28
C TRP A 552 -24.30 10.36 11.09
N PRO A 553 -23.84 11.18 10.12
CA PRO A 553 -24.61 12.09 9.24
C PRO A 553 -25.03 11.48 7.88
N LEU A 554 -24.91 10.17 7.66
CA LEU A 554 -25.11 9.55 6.33
C LEU A 554 -26.57 9.59 5.84
N LEU A 555 -27.55 9.73 6.74
CA LEU A 555 -28.97 9.92 6.41
C LEU A 555 -29.45 11.29 6.81
N VAL A 556 -28.92 12.28 6.10
CA VAL A 556 -29.27 13.68 6.27
C VAL A 556 -30.80 13.87 6.16
N GLN A 557 -31.50 13.16 5.28
CA GLN A 557 -32.94 13.38 5.06
C GLN A 557 -33.82 12.94 6.23
N ASN A 558 -33.34 12.05 7.11
CA ASN A 558 -34.08 11.63 8.32
C ASN A 558 -33.95 12.63 9.47
N VAL A 559 -32.95 13.51 9.39
CA VAL A 559 -32.66 14.52 10.42
C VAL A 559 -33.00 15.93 9.91
N PHE A 560 -32.84 16.19 8.62
CA PHE A 560 -33.06 17.50 7.99
C PHE A 560 -34.38 17.48 7.21
N SER A 561 -35.49 17.30 7.92
CA SER A 561 -36.86 17.42 7.42
C SER A 561 -37.49 18.74 7.83
N ASP A 562 -38.53 19.18 7.12
CA ASP A 562 -39.27 20.44 7.36
C ASP A 562 -39.74 20.55 8.81
N HIS A 563 -40.29 19.45 9.33
CA HIS A 563 -40.63 19.30 10.74
C HIS A 563 -39.74 18.24 11.40
N PRO A 564 -39.42 18.35 12.70
CA PRO A 564 -38.61 17.36 13.39
C PRO A 564 -39.32 16.01 13.48
N MET A 565 -38.71 14.97 12.90
CA MET A 565 -39.18 13.59 13.07
C MET A 565 -38.55 12.99 14.32
N PHE A 566 -39.19 13.19 15.48
CA PHE A 566 -38.64 12.86 16.79
C PHE A 566 -38.12 11.42 16.91
N PHE A 567 -38.83 10.44 16.34
CA PHE A 567 -38.38 9.04 16.37
C PHE A 567 -37.07 8.83 15.61
N TRP A 568 -36.92 9.46 14.43
CA TRP A 568 -35.66 9.40 13.69
C TRP A 568 -34.53 10.12 14.41
N LEU A 569 -34.80 11.26 15.07
CA LEU A 569 -33.81 11.94 15.89
C LEU A 569 -33.31 11.06 17.04
N ILE A 570 -34.22 10.36 17.73
CA ILE A 570 -33.88 9.43 18.81
C ILE A 570 -33.08 8.24 18.27
N ILE A 571 -33.53 7.59 17.19
CA ILE A 571 -32.83 6.46 16.57
C ILE A 571 -31.42 6.87 16.15
N CYS A 572 -31.28 7.99 15.44
CA CYS A 572 -29.98 8.50 15.00
C CYS A 572 -29.06 8.83 16.18
N PHE A 573 -29.59 9.43 17.25
CA PHE A 573 -28.81 9.73 18.45
C PHE A 573 -28.31 8.44 19.12
N LEU A 574 -29.22 7.49 19.37
CA LEU A 574 -28.89 6.22 20.01
C LEU A 574 -27.89 5.42 19.17
N GLN A 575 -28.08 5.32 17.85
CA GLN A 575 -27.14 4.63 16.98
C GLN A 575 -25.75 5.26 17.01
N THR A 576 -25.67 6.59 16.85
CA THR A 576 -24.42 7.31 16.64
C THR A 576 -23.62 7.49 17.92
N PHE A 577 -24.29 7.82 19.03
CA PHE A 577 -23.65 8.20 20.29
C PHE A 577 -23.70 7.12 21.37
N VAL A 578 -24.51 6.07 21.20
CA VAL A 578 -24.63 4.98 22.18
C VAL A 578 -24.20 3.64 21.58
N LEU A 579 -24.93 3.13 20.57
CA LEU A 579 -24.75 1.78 20.05
C LEU A 579 -23.40 1.60 19.33
N ILE A 580 -23.05 2.49 18.40
CA ILE A 580 -21.77 2.39 17.67
C ILE A 580 -20.57 2.53 18.63
N PRO A 581 -20.52 3.51 19.54
CA PRO A 581 -19.46 3.59 20.54
C PRO A 581 -19.38 2.36 21.44
N LEU A 582 -20.51 1.82 21.89
CA LEU A 582 -20.54 0.59 22.70
C LEU A 582 -19.99 -0.61 21.93
N LEU A 583 -20.37 -0.77 20.66
CA LEU A 583 -19.83 -1.81 19.79
C LEU A 583 -18.33 -1.64 19.59
N ILE A 584 -17.84 -0.42 19.35
CA ILE A 584 -16.42 -0.13 19.19
C ILE A 584 -15.66 -0.42 20.49
N TYR A 585 -16.22 -0.08 21.64
CA TYR A 585 -15.64 -0.38 22.96
C TYR A 585 -15.51 -1.90 23.16
N ARG A 586 -16.54 -2.67 22.80
CA ARG A 586 -16.58 -4.12 23.03
C ARG A 586 -15.82 -4.96 22.01
N TYR A 587 -15.78 -4.54 20.75
CA TYR A 587 -15.28 -5.33 19.61
C TYR A 587 -14.16 -4.65 18.82
N GLY A 588 -13.80 -3.42 19.18
CA GLY A 588 -12.69 -2.68 18.58
C GLY A 588 -13.06 -1.77 17.40
N LYS A 589 -12.08 -0.98 16.98
CA LYS A 589 -12.20 -0.03 15.87
C LYS A 589 -12.39 -0.80 14.55
N GLY A 590 -13.57 -0.70 13.95
CA GLY A 590 -13.89 -1.34 12.67
C GLY A 590 -15.05 -2.32 12.71
N VAL A 591 -15.69 -2.55 13.86
CA VAL A 591 -16.91 -3.38 13.92
C VAL A 591 -18.02 -2.83 13.02
N TYR A 592 -18.34 -1.53 13.11
CA TYR A 592 -19.38 -0.92 12.27
C TYR A 592 -18.97 -0.90 10.78
N CYS A 593 -17.82 -0.31 10.45
CA CYS A 593 -17.38 -0.21 9.06
C CYS A 593 -16.99 -1.55 8.43
N GLY A 594 -16.61 -2.56 9.21
CA GLY A 594 -16.14 -3.84 8.69
C GLY A 594 -17.20 -4.94 8.69
N TRP A 595 -18.32 -4.76 9.38
CA TRP A 595 -19.36 -5.79 9.53
C TRP A 595 -20.78 -5.31 9.24
N ILE A 596 -21.02 -4.00 9.29
CA ILE A 596 -22.38 -3.42 9.26
C ILE A 596 -22.56 -2.41 8.11
N CYS A 597 -21.70 -1.41 7.97
CA CYS A 597 -21.90 -0.36 6.96
C CYS A 597 -21.85 -0.91 5.53
N SER A 598 -22.79 -0.49 4.68
CA SER A 598 -22.78 -0.75 3.23
C SER A 598 -21.53 -0.20 2.53
N CYS A 599 -21.10 1.00 2.93
CA CYS A 599 -19.85 1.63 2.50
C CYS A 599 -18.64 0.73 2.75
N GLY A 600 -18.62 0.13 3.94
CA GLY A 600 -17.68 -0.87 4.37
C GLY A 600 -17.74 -2.16 3.56
N ALA A 601 -18.95 -2.61 3.24
CA ALA A 601 -19.19 -3.80 2.44
C ALA A 601 -18.52 -3.69 1.06
N MET A 602 -18.63 -2.55 0.39
CA MET A 602 -17.95 -2.31 -0.89
C MET A 602 -16.42 -2.30 -0.73
N ALA A 603 -15.90 -1.64 0.31
CA ALA A 603 -14.46 -1.60 0.59
C ALA A 603 -13.87 -2.98 0.89
N GLU A 604 -14.59 -3.80 1.67
CA GLU A 604 -14.16 -5.14 2.03
C GLU A 604 -14.34 -6.16 0.89
N THR A 605 -15.33 -6.00 0.02
CA THR A 605 -15.57 -6.93 -1.09
C THR A 605 -14.77 -6.56 -2.34
N LEU A 606 -15.20 -5.52 -3.05
CA LEU A 606 -14.57 -5.05 -4.28
C LEU A 606 -13.19 -4.43 -4.01
N GLY A 607 -13.06 -3.68 -2.90
CA GLY A 607 -11.84 -2.96 -2.55
C GLY A 607 -10.69 -3.83 -2.04
N ASP A 608 -10.95 -5.02 -1.47
CA ASP A 608 -9.91 -5.86 -0.83
C ASP A 608 -8.79 -6.26 -1.80
N GLN A 609 -9.08 -6.46 -3.08
CA GLN A 609 -8.03 -6.77 -4.07
C GLN A 609 -7.12 -5.58 -4.39
N HIS A 610 -7.58 -4.37 -4.11
CA HIS A 610 -6.98 -3.12 -4.58
C HIS A 610 -6.36 -2.29 -3.46
N ARG A 611 -6.38 -2.77 -2.20
CA ARG A 611 -5.80 -2.05 -1.05
C ARG A 611 -4.35 -1.65 -1.26
N HIS A 612 -3.55 -2.50 -1.91
CA HIS A 612 -2.15 -2.22 -2.23
C HIS A 612 -1.95 -1.06 -3.22
N LYS A 613 -3.00 -0.68 -3.96
CA LYS A 613 -3.00 0.49 -4.86
C LYS A 613 -3.39 1.77 -4.13
N MET A 614 -3.81 1.69 -2.87
CA MET A 614 -4.20 2.87 -2.10
C MET A 614 -2.99 3.79 -1.96
N PRO A 615 -3.13 5.06 -2.34
CA PRO A 615 -1.99 5.94 -2.36
C PRO A 615 -1.57 6.30 -0.93
N HIS A 616 -0.26 6.30 -0.71
CA HIS A 616 0.35 6.57 0.59
C HIS A 616 1.15 7.87 0.54
N GLY A 617 1.20 8.57 1.67
CA GLY A 617 2.06 9.73 1.86
C GLY A 617 1.37 10.88 2.58
N PRO A 618 2.13 11.96 2.87
CA PRO A 618 1.63 13.09 3.66
C PRO A 618 0.40 13.76 3.05
N MET A 619 0.34 13.89 1.72
CA MET A 619 -0.80 14.48 1.01
C MET A 619 -2.08 13.68 1.22
N TRP A 620 -2.01 12.35 1.08
CA TRP A 620 -3.17 11.47 1.23
C TRP A 620 -3.63 11.39 2.69
N ASN A 621 -2.69 11.42 3.64
CA ASN A 621 -3.02 11.55 5.07
C ASN A 621 -3.75 12.87 5.36
N ARG A 622 -3.37 13.98 4.73
CA ARG A 622 -4.11 15.25 4.83
C ARG A 622 -5.48 15.16 4.18
N LEU A 623 -5.60 14.50 3.03
CA LEU A 623 -6.89 14.31 2.36
C LEU A 623 -7.86 13.48 3.21
N ASN A 624 -7.36 12.51 4.00
CA ASN A 624 -8.20 11.76 4.95
C ASN A 624 -8.87 12.68 6.00
N MET A 625 -8.32 13.87 6.26
CA MET A 625 -8.92 14.85 7.18
C MET A 625 -10.11 15.60 6.57
N VAL A 626 -10.36 15.50 5.25
CA VAL A 626 -11.55 16.07 4.63
C VAL A 626 -12.83 15.53 5.28
N GLY A 627 -12.84 14.26 5.70
CA GLY A 627 -13.97 13.69 6.44
C GLY A 627 -14.29 14.43 7.74
N GLN A 628 -13.28 14.97 8.44
CA GLN A 628 -13.48 15.76 9.65
C GLN A 628 -14.06 17.15 9.33
N ALA A 629 -13.65 17.76 8.22
CA ALA A 629 -14.25 19.01 7.76
C ALA A 629 -15.72 18.82 7.35
N ILE A 630 -16.03 17.73 6.65
CA ILE A 630 -17.42 17.36 6.30
C ILE A 630 -18.24 17.13 7.57
N LEU A 631 -17.68 16.46 8.58
CA LEU A 631 -18.37 16.23 9.85
C LEU A 631 -18.63 17.53 10.61
N ALA A 632 -17.64 18.43 10.68
CA ALA A 632 -17.81 19.75 11.29
C ALA A 632 -18.91 20.57 10.57
N PHE A 633 -18.92 20.52 9.23
CA PHE A 633 -19.98 21.13 8.44
C PHE A 633 -21.35 20.51 8.72
N ALA A 634 -21.44 19.17 8.83
CA ALA A 634 -22.68 18.49 9.18
C ALA A 634 -23.20 18.90 10.57
N PHE A 635 -22.31 19.08 11.56
CA PHE A 635 -22.68 19.63 12.87
C PHE A 635 -23.19 21.07 12.78
N ALA A 636 -22.52 21.93 12.01
CA ALA A 636 -22.96 23.31 11.80
C ALA A 636 -24.36 23.38 11.16
N LEU A 637 -24.59 22.56 10.12
CA LEU A 637 -25.91 22.42 9.52
C LEU A 637 -26.95 21.93 10.53
N LEU A 638 -26.62 20.93 11.35
CA LEU A 638 -27.53 20.39 12.36
C LEU A 638 -27.93 21.46 13.38
N ILE A 639 -26.98 22.24 13.87
CA ILE A 639 -27.23 23.37 14.80
C ILE A 639 -28.15 24.39 14.13
N LEU A 640 -27.86 24.78 12.88
CA LEU A 640 -28.69 25.71 12.12
C LEU A 640 -30.12 25.17 11.94
N ARG A 641 -30.28 23.88 11.67
CA ARG A 641 -31.59 23.25 11.51
C ARG A 641 -32.38 23.21 12.81
N ILE A 642 -31.73 22.87 13.92
CA ILE A 642 -32.34 22.89 15.26
C ILE A 642 -32.80 24.32 15.61
N ALA A 643 -31.95 25.33 15.37
CA ALA A 643 -32.33 26.73 15.57
C ALA A 643 -33.54 27.13 14.73
N GLY A 644 -33.62 26.66 13.48
CA GLY A 644 -34.78 26.85 12.61
C GLY A 644 -36.07 26.23 13.14
N TRP A 645 -36.02 25.03 13.72
CA TRP A 645 -37.19 24.41 14.35
C TRP A 645 -37.63 25.13 15.63
N MET A 646 -36.69 25.72 16.37
CA MET A 646 -36.99 26.46 17.59
C MET A 646 -37.59 27.85 17.31
N HIS A 647 -37.27 28.47 16.17
CA HIS A 647 -37.81 29.77 15.76
C HIS A 647 -38.95 29.61 14.73
N VAL A 648 -40.16 29.31 15.22
CA VAL A 648 -41.41 29.08 14.45
C VAL A 648 -42.01 30.39 13.88
N GLY A 649 -41.20 31.36 13.45
CA GLY A 649 -41.67 32.74 13.18
C GLY A 649 -41.55 33.26 11.74
N TRP A 650 -40.89 32.57 10.81
CA TRP A 650 -40.71 33.05 9.44
C TRP A 650 -41.00 31.91 8.46
N ALA A 651 -42.29 31.61 8.30
CA ALA A 651 -42.83 30.91 7.13
C ALA A 651 -43.26 31.96 6.10
#